data_AF-A0A9W7CQJ6-F1
#
_entry.id   AF-A0A9W7CQJ6-F1
#
_cell.length_a   1.000
_cell.length_b   1.000
_cell.length_c   1.000
_cell.angle_alpha   90.00
_cell.angle_beta   90.00
_cell.angle_gamma   90.00
#
_symmetry.space_group_name_H-M   'P 1'
#
loop_
_entity.id
_entity.type
_entity.pdbx_description
1 polymer ?
#
loop_
_entity_poly.entity_id
_entity_poly.type
_entity_poly.pdbx_seq_one_letter_code
_entity_poly.pdbx_strand_id
1 'polypeptide(L)'
;MGAELRIAYESGEAERAARHFGDNSASVVAFKRAEDACAAVRDEDVDFAVLSIEASTLGSIHAHYDLLLRLGLHVVGEYDLQEQPQQDAGPACYTRFLLLSKKEDLVLDEKTAGVDCKTSLVFGFKDSTARGMLTRALSIFSQRDLDLTKIESRPWDGQAPQRHGEKAVDTHRYKYLFYVDVRGHLTDAGMAVAMRKLSEMCAFVRVLGSYATAQSAEALTATELARKTGRVETGSNVTMADKYPLNPMFQKVTVAKTVLIHGQTKQMEAEGKQVWSLCVGEPDYNPHERVLAAGAKAMIDGNIKYAHMKGLVELRALISTYLEKAKGLKYDPATEVLVSNGAQQSVYQALYTVCRPGQKVIIPTPYWLNYPEIVKLVYAEPIALRTTLEENYLINPEELEKTLMAHPDAKAIILCNPSNPAGTLHSPEHLERIAAVLRKPQFRHVVVVSDEIYEQLLYQDDGVPERKHVSFATLPGMYERTLLVNGFSKAHAMTGMRVGYLAAPKYYIDPCTLLQAQLTSCPNTVGQVAAVEALTYELECMEKGERRITEVMKNLDTKRRYIVKRLTAIPDVRFAYPTSAFYVFLDLSSYFKGKTAITADKSVTLTSVDDFCGHLLQHSHVAVVPGSEFGDEFGMRISYASSMEAIAHAMDGMEDLLKSLIFE
;
A
#
# COMPACT_ATOMS: atom_id res chain seq x y z
N MET A 1 -33.88 -3.07 17.27
CA MET A 1 -34.04 -1.85 18.07
C MET A 1 -32.68 -1.17 18.09
N GLY A 2 -32.48 -0.14 17.27
CA GLY A 2 -31.22 0.62 17.26
C GLY A 2 -31.15 1.51 18.50
N ALA A 3 -29.95 1.69 19.05
CA ALA A 3 -29.74 2.55 20.21
C ALA A 3 -29.87 4.03 19.81
N GLU A 4 -30.70 4.76 20.54
CA GLU A 4 -30.91 6.21 20.41
C GLU A 4 -29.63 6.99 20.71
N LEU A 5 -29.35 8.07 19.96
CA LEU A 5 -28.22 8.96 20.21
C LEU A 5 -28.37 9.61 21.59
N ARG A 6 -27.31 9.60 22.39
CA ARG A 6 -27.31 10.15 23.76
C ARG A 6 -26.37 11.33 23.88
N ILE A 7 -26.90 12.51 24.21
CA ILE A 7 -26.12 13.73 24.47
C ILE A 7 -26.14 14.03 25.96
N ALA A 8 -24.99 13.92 26.61
CA ALA A 8 -24.81 14.25 28.00
C ALA A 8 -24.70 15.77 28.23
N TYR A 9 -25.28 16.25 29.32
CA TYR A 9 -25.16 17.64 29.76
C TYR A 9 -25.13 17.71 31.29
N GLU A 10 -24.61 18.78 31.86
CA GLU A 10 -24.56 18.97 33.31
C GLU A 10 -25.93 19.45 33.85
N SER A 11 -26.27 20.74 33.71
CA SER A 11 -27.60 21.26 34.08
C SER A 11 -27.84 22.65 33.51
N GLY A 12 -29.07 23.17 33.65
CA GLY A 12 -29.40 24.56 33.29
C GLY A 12 -29.40 24.82 31.78
N GLU A 13 -28.73 25.89 31.35
CA GLU A 13 -28.64 26.30 29.93
C GLU A 13 -28.01 25.24 29.02
N ALA A 14 -27.16 24.35 29.58
CA ALA A 14 -26.57 23.23 28.84
C ALA A 14 -27.61 22.25 28.30
N GLU A 15 -28.79 22.16 28.93
CA GLU A 15 -29.90 21.35 28.41
C GLU A 15 -30.42 21.93 27.09
N ARG A 16 -30.57 23.25 27.01
CA ARG A 16 -31.04 23.93 25.78
C ARG A 16 -30.03 23.74 24.65
N ALA A 17 -28.75 23.83 24.95
CA ALA A 17 -27.67 23.56 24.00
C ALA A 17 -27.65 22.08 23.56
N ALA A 18 -27.82 21.12 24.48
CA ALA A 18 -27.93 19.71 24.15
C ALA A 18 -29.14 19.40 23.26
N ARG A 19 -30.28 20.03 23.52
CA ARG A 19 -31.47 19.93 22.66
C ARG A 19 -31.28 20.60 21.31
N HIS A 20 -30.50 21.69 21.22
CA HIS A 20 -30.17 22.33 19.95
C HIS A 20 -29.41 21.38 19.03
N PHE A 21 -28.40 20.66 19.55
CA PHE A 21 -27.68 19.65 18.78
C PHE A 21 -28.47 18.36 18.57
N GLY A 22 -29.40 18.03 19.46
CA GLY A 22 -30.14 16.76 19.47
C GLY A 22 -31.44 16.72 18.65
N ASP A 23 -32.11 17.85 18.44
CA ASP A 23 -33.50 17.92 17.95
C ASP A 23 -34.42 16.85 18.61
N ASN A 24 -35.45 16.35 17.91
CA ASN A 24 -36.32 15.25 18.36
C ASN A 24 -35.73 13.84 18.18
N SER A 25 -34.48 13.71 17.68
CA SER A 25 -33.88 12.42 17.30
C SER A 25 -32.77 11.93 18.24
N ALA A 26 -32.42 12.71 19.26
CA ALA A 26 -31.48 12.33 20.32
C ALA A 26 -32.12 12.45 21.71
N SER A 27 -31.79 11.50 22.59
CA SER A 27 -32.08 11.60 24.02
C SER A 27 -31.00 12.43 24.71
N VAL A 28 -31.41 13.35 25.58
CA VAL A 28 -30.50 14.13 26.42
C VAL A 28 -30.39 13.49 27.80
N VAL A 29 -29.17 13.36 28.32
CA VAL A 29 -28.88 12.69 29.59
C VAL A 29 -28.25 13.68 30.56
N ALA A 30 -28.92 13.96 31.68
CA ALA A 30 -28.44 14.88 32.68
C ALA A 30 -27.42 14.23 33.63
N PHE A 31 -26.33 14.94 33.92
CA PHE A 31 -25.28 14.57 34.87
C PHE A 31 -25.09 15.67 35.90
N LYS A 32 -24.72 15.31 37.14
CA LYS A 32 -24.54 16.34 38.19
C LYS A 32 -23.30 17.21 38.00
N ARG A 33 -22.29 16.71 37.28
CA ARG A 33 -21.01 17.39 37.05
C ARG A 33 -20.60 17.27 35.59
N ALA A 34 -20.02 18.33 35.03
CA ALA A 34 -19.45 18.34 33.67
C ALA A 34 -18.39 17.25 33.46
N GLU A 35 -17.60 16.97 34.49
CA GLU A 35 -16.61 15.88 34.52
C GLU A 35 -17.24 14.52 34.27
N ASP A 36 -18.39 14.24 34.89
CA ASP A 36 -19.09 12.95 34.77
C ASP A 36 -19.70 12.82 33.37
N ALA A 37 -20.25 13.91 32.82
CA ALA A 37 -20.76 13.95 31.45
C ALA A 37 -19.65 13.65 30.42
N CYS A 38 -18.45 14.21 30.61
CA CYS A 38 -17.32 13.97 29.73
C CYS A 38 -16.72 12.56 29.89
N ALA A 39 -16.67 12.06 31.12
CA ALA A 39 -16.21 10.70 31.40
C ALA A 39 -17.13 9.67 30.72
N ALA A 40 -18.44 9.89 30.73
CA ALA A 40 -19.40 9.04 30.02
C ALA A 40 -19.16 9.02 28.50
N VAL A 41 -18.69 10.11 27.88
CA VAL A 41 -18.30 10.10 26.45
C VAL A 41 -17.01 9.31 26.21
N ARG A 42 -16.01 9.46 27.09
CA ARG A 42 -14.76 8.70 27.02
C ARG A 42 -15.01 7.19 27.14
N ASP A 43 -15.90 6.82 28.06
CA ASP A 43 -16.25 5.43 28.36
C ASP A 43 -17.30 4.87 27.38
N GLU A 44 -17.77 5.69 26.43
CA GLU A 44 -18.74 5.36 25.38
C GLU A 44 -20.15 5.02 25.90
N ASP A 45 -20.46 5.42 27.14
CA ASP A 45 -21.78 5.35 27.76
C ASP A 45 -22.78 6.32 27.12
N VAL A 46 -22.29 7.44 26.57
CA VAL A 46 -23.04 8.42 25.78
C VAL A 46 -22.22 8.85 24.56
N ASP A 47 -22.86 9.37 23.52
CA ASP A 47 -22.19 9.64 22.23
C ASP A 47 -21.49 11.00 22.22
N PHE A 48 -22.09 11.99 22.89
CA PHE A 48 -21.58 13.34 22.96
C PHE A 48 -21.80 13.96 24.33
N ALA A 49 -21.02 14.99 24.66
CA ALA A 49 -21.25 15.85 25.80
C ALA A 49 -21.28 17.31 25.35
N VAL A 50 -22.18 18.09 25.94
CA VAL A 50 -22.25 19.53 25.76
C VAL A 50 -21.71 20.21 27.00
N LEU A 51 -20.70 21.06 26.80
CA LEU A 51 -20.10 21.87 27.86
C LEU A 51 -20.21 23.35 27.54
N SER A 52 -20.57 24.16 28.53
CA SER A 52 -20.36 25.60 28.47
C SER A 52 -18.87 25.88 28.59
N ILE A 53 -18.36 26.76 27.77
CA ILE A 53 -16.92 27.02 27.67
C ILE A 53 -16.61 28.50 27.90
N GLU A 54 -17.59 29.37 27.67
CA GLU A 54 -17.51 30.80 27.92
C GLU A 54 -18.91 31.36 28.17
N ALA A 55 -19.04 32.29 29.11
CA ALA A 55 -20.27 33.04 29.32
C ALA A 55 -19.95 34.51 29.57
N SER A 56 -20.80 35.43 29.11
CA SER A 56 -20.60 36.88 29.31
C SER A 56 -20.54 37.29 30.78
N THR A 57 -21.11 36.48 31.68
CA THR A 57 -21.16 36.72 33.14
C THR A 57 -20.00 36.08 33.90
N LEU A 58 -19.41 34.99 33.39
CA LEU A 58 -18.39 34.19 34.08
C LEU A 58 -17.02 34.22 33.38
N GLY A 59 -16.96 34.75 32.16
CA GLY A 59 -15.80 34.60 31.28
C GLY A 59 -15.60 33.16 30.84
N SER A 60 -14.36 32.79 30.52
CA SER A 60 -14.02 31.43 30.09
C SER A 60 -13.99 30.43 31.24
N ILE A 61 -14.67 29.31 31.06
CA ILE A 61 -14.78 28.23 32.04
C ILE A 61 -13.60 27.27 31.84
N HIS A 62 -12.44 27.67 32.33
CA HIS A 62 -11.18 26.99 32.10
C HIS A 62 -11.18 25.51 32.52
N ALA A 63 -11.89 25.16 33.60
CA ALA A 63 -12.02 23.78 34.06
C ALA A 63 -12.60 22.85 32.99
N HIS A 64 -13.49 23.33 32.12
CA HIS A 64 -14.11 22.53 31.07
C HIS A 64 -13.16 22.30 29.89
N TYR A 65 -12.36 23.30 29.50
CA TYR A 65 -11.28 23.11 28.50
C TYR A 65 -10.29 22.01 28.90
N ASP A 66 -10.02 21.85 30.20
CA ASP A 66 -9.12 20.80 30.70
C ASP A 66 -9.67 19.41 30.55
N LEU A 67 -10.98 19.25 30.58
CA LEU A 67 -11.63 17.95 30.41
C LEU A 67 -11.35 17.41 29.01
N LEU A 68 -11.33 18.28 27.99
CA LEU A 68 -10.97 17.88 26.61
C LEU A 68 -9.55 17.30 26.55
N LEU A 69 -8.61 17.91 27.28
CA LEU A 69 -7.23 17.44 27.35
C LEU A 69 -7.06 16.18 28.19
N ARG A 70 -7.63 16.15 29.40
CA ARG A 70 -7.49 15.03 30.35
C ARG A 70 -8.19 13.76 29.86
N LEU A 71 -9.31 13.90 29.16
CA LEU A 71 -10.15 12.79 28.71
C LEU A 71 -10.01 12.48 27.22
N GLY A 72 -9.14 13.22 26.51
CA GLY A 72 -8.88 12.97 25.09
C GLY A 72 -10.08 13.25 24.18
N LEU A 73 -10.93 14.24 24.52
CA LEU A 73 -12.13 14.58 23.74
C LEU A 73 -11.82 15.61 22.65
N HIS A 74 -12.62 15.58 21.59
CA HIS A 74 -12.53 16.42 20.41
C HIS A 74 -13.80 17.27 20.26
N VAL A 75 -13.64 18.51 19.81
CA VAL A 75 -14.72 19.45 19.52
C VAL A 75 -15.26 19.17 18.13
N VAL A 76 -16.55 18.87 18.06
CA VAL A 76 -17.23 18.56 16.80
C VAL A 76 -18.24 19.64 16.40
N GLY A 77 -18.59 20.57 17.29
CA GLY A 77 -19.49 21.68 16.99
C GLY A 77 -19.48 22.75 18.09
N GLU A 78 -20.00 23.94 17.76
CA GLU A 78 -20.23 25.02 18.72
C GLU A 78 -21.66 25.56 18.62
N TYR A 79 -22.17 26.08 19.74
CA TYR A 79 -23.48 26.75 19.81
C TYR A 79 -23.39 27.95 20.74
N ASP A 80 -23.74 29.13 20.24
CA ASP A 80 -23.80 30.37 21.01
C ASP A 80 -25.26 30.65 21.38
N LEU A 81 -25.59 30.48 22.65
CA LEU A 81 -26.92 30.81 23.18
C LEU A 81 -26.95 32.29 23.55
N GLN A 82 -27.73 33.09 22.82
CA GLN A 82 -28.01 34.49 23.18
C GLN A 82 -29.31 34.61 23.98
N GLU A 83 -29.27 35.33 25.10
CA GLU A 83 -30.46 35.69 25.85
C GLU A 83 -30.97 37.06 25.41
N GLN A 84 -32.26 37.13 25.03
CA GLN A 84 -32.90 38.41 24.79
C GLN A 84 -32.99 39.19 26.10
N PRO A 85 -32.58 40.47 26.14
CA PRO A 85 -32.70 41.26 27.35
C PRO A 85 -34.17 41.35 27.75
N GLN A 86 -34.49 40.93 28.99
CA GLN A 86 -35.76 41.33 29.60
C GLN A 86 -35.80 42.85 29.64
N GLN A 87 -36.96 43.44 29.33
CA GLN A 87 -37.17 44.89 29.33
C GLN A 87 -36.57 45.49 30.61
N ASP A 88 -35.57 46.37 30.44
CA ASP A 88 -34.73 47.06 31.43
C ASP A 88 -33.49 46.34 32.02
N ALA A 89 -32.90 45.32 31.38
CA ALA A 89 -31.63 44.74 31.84
C ALA A 89 -30.54 44.61 30.75
N GLY A 90 -29.54 45.50 30.80
CA GLY A 90 -28.15 45.28 30.34
C GLY A 90 -27.89 44.92 28.86
N PRO A 91 -26.62 44.82 28.45
CA PRO A 91 -26.25 44.23 27.15
C PRO A 91 -26.65 42.75 27.11
N ALA A 92 -26.99 42.25 25.92
CA ALA A 92 -27.39 40.85 25.70
C ALA A 92 -26.32 39.89 26.27
N CYS A 93 -26.75 38.96 27.13
CA CYS A 93 -25.87 37.93 27.68
C CYS A 93 -25.77 36.76 26.69
N TYR A 94 -24.58 36.15 26.62
CA TYR A 94 -24.37 34.97 25.80
C TYR A 94 -23.57 33.90 26.53
N THR A 95 -23.88 32.64 26.24
CA THR A 95 -23.14 31.46 26.71
C THR A 95 -22.75 30.62 25.49
N ARG A 96 -21.44 30.37 25.31
CA ARG A 96 -20.88 29.52 24.26
C ARG A 96 -20.72 28.10 24.75
N PHE A 97 -21.28 27.17 24.00
CA PHE A 97 -21.23 25.73 24.25
C PHE A 97 -20.42 25.01 23.18
N LEU A 98 -19.68 23.98 23.57
CA LEU A 98 -19.01 23.06 22.66
C LEU A 98 -19.64 21.67 22.76
N LEU A 99 -19.79 21.03 21.61
CA LEU A 99 -20.17 19.63 21.50
C LEU A 99 -18.91 18.77 21.38
N LEU A 100 -18.78 17.78 22.26
CA LEU A 100 -17.57 16.98 22.43
C LEU A 100 -17.82 15.51 22.07
N SER A 101 -16.84 14.88 21.40
CA SER A 101 -16.83 13.45 21.08
C SER A 101 -15.47 12.81 21.36
N LYS A 102 -15.44 11.49 21.53
CA LYS A 102 -14.20 10.69 21.60
C LYS A 102 -13.60 10.43 20.22
N LYS A 103 -14.43 10.38 19.18
CA LYS A 103 -14.00 10.01 17.82
C LYS A 103 -13.35 11.21 17.12
N GLU A 104 -12.08 11.07 16.76
CA GLU A 104 -11.30 12.09 16.05
C GLU A 104 -11.83 12.30 14.62
N ASP A 105 -12.27 11.23 13.95
CA ASP A 105 -12.75 11.23 12.55
C ASP A 105 -14.07 12.01 12.32
N LEU A 106 -14.75 12.46 13.38
CA LEU A 106 -15.96 13.28 13.23
C LEU A 106 -15.65 14.76 12.98
N VAL A 107 -14.39 15.13 13.19
CA VAL A 107 -13.79 16.40 12.82
C VAL A 107 -13.61 16.38 11.29
N LEU A 108 -14.56 17.01 10.58
CA LEU A 108 -14.76 16.97 9.13
C LEU A 108 -13.49 16.71 8.29
N ASP A 109 -13.48 15.62 7.51
CA ASP A 109 -12.39 15.26 6.59
C ASP A 109 -12.28 16.18 5.35
N GLU A 110 -13.33 16.92 5.00
CA GLU A 110 -13.33 17.81 3.83
C GLU A 110 -14.09 19.12 4.09
N LYS A 111 -13.55 20.22 3.55
CA LYS A 111 -14.15 21.55 3.62
C LYS A 111 -15.45 21.56 2.82
N THR A 112 -16.57 21.84 3.48
CA THR A 112 -17.85 22.05 2.78
C THR A 112 -17.86 23.45 2.17
N ALA A 113 -18.06 23.54 0.85
CA ALA A 113 -18.05 24.81 0.13
C ALA A 113 -19.18 25.73 0.64
N GLY A 114 -18.82 26.94 1.10
CA GLY A 114 -19.78 27.95 1.56
C GLY A 114 -20.09 27.94 3.07
N VAL A 115 -19.46 27.06 3.86
CA VAL A 115 -19.63 27.02 5.33
C VAL A 115 -18.42 27.63 6.04
N ASP A 116 -18.68 28.61 6.92
CA ASP A 116 -17.65 29.21 7.77
C ASP A 116 -17.22 28.24 8.87
N CYS A 117 -15.95 27.85 8.84
CA CYS A 117 -15.34 26.90 9.77
C CYS A 117 -14.37 27.59 10.74
N LYS A 118 -14.21 26.99 11.92
CA LYS A 118 -13.26 27.38 12.95
C LYS A 118 -12.50 26.15 13.43
N THR A 119 -11.20 26.31 13.62
CA THR A 119 -10.32 25.29 14.16
C THR A 119 -9.84 25.72 15.56
N SER A 120 -10.17 24.93 16.57
CA SER A 120 -9.69 25.11 17.94
C SER A 120 -8.41 24.32 18.16
N LEU A 121 -7.39 24.98 18.70
CA LEU A 121 -6.07 24.43 18.94
C LEU A 121 -5.65 24.72 20.38
N VAL A 122 -4.82 23.85 20.93
CA VAL A 122 -4.10 24.12 22.16
C VAL A 122 -2.63 23.77 21.99
N PHE A 123 -1.76 24.68 22.43
CA PHE A 123 -0.32 24.48 22.31
C PHE A 123 0.45 24.99 23.53
N GLY A 124 1.66 24.46 23.72
CA GLY A 124 2.59 24.88 24.76
C GLY A 124 4.03 24.92 24.21
N PHE A 125 4.80 25.93 24.61
CA PHE A 125 6.16 26.15 24.11
C PHE A 125 7.18 25.16 24.68
N LYS A 126 8.24 24.86 23.91
CA LYS A 126 9.39 24.05 24.38
C LYS A 126 10.17 24.75 25.49
N ASP A 127 10.35 26.06 25.35
CA ASP A 127 10.95 26.94 26.36
C ASP A 127 9.99 28.10 26.64
N SER A 128 9.26 28.01 27.74
CA SER A 128 8.31 29.04 28.16
C SER A 128 8.96 30.30 28.72
N THR A 129 10.30 30.35 28.81
CA THR A 129 11.06 31.50 29.30
C THR A 129 11.71 32.32 28.19
N ALA A 130 11.72 31.81 26.95
CA ALA A 130 12.24 32.51 25.79
C ALA A 130 11.39 33.76 25.45
N ARG A 131 12.05 34.91 25.31
CA ARG A 131 11.37 36.20 25.04
C ARG A 131 10.70 36.22 23.66
N GLY A 132 9.45 36.67 23.60
CA GLY A 132 8.71 36.90 22.36
C GLY A 132 8.13 35.64 21.69
N MET A 133 8.10 34.49 22.39
CA MET A 133 7.60 33.23 21.81
C MET A 133 6.13 33.30 21.39
N LEU A 134 5.28 33.88 22.23
CA LEU A 134 3.87 34.07 21.88
C LEU A 134 3.72 34.95 20.64
N THR A 135 4.41 36.09 20.57
CA THR A 135 4.36 36.98 19.41
C THR A 135 4.76 36.27 18.12
N ARG A 136 5.81 35.44 18.16
CA ARG A 136 6.24 34.63 17.01
C ARG A 136 5.19 33.57 16.64
N ALA A 137 4.60 32.89 17.62
CA ALA A 137 3.54 31.93 17.37
C ALA A 137 2.31 32.58 16.71
N LEU A 138 1.90 33.75 17.19
CA LEU A 138 0.77 34.49 16.61
C LEU A 138 1.07 35.01 15.20
N SER A 139 2.33 35.37 14.92
CA SER A 139 2.73 35.80 13.57
C SER A 139 2.56 34.72 12.50
N ILE A 140 2.54 33.44 12.88
CA ILE A 140 2.34 32.32 11.95
C ILE A 140 0.95 32.41 11.31
N PHE A 141 -0.07 32.75 12.11
CA PHE A 141 -1.44 32.89 11.66
C PHE A 141 -1.62 34.17 10.83
N SER A 142 -1.11 35.31 11.34
CA SER A 142 -1.27 36.59 10.63
C SER A 142 -0.54 36.64 9.29
N GLN A 143 0.60 35.95 9.13
CA GLN A 143 1.33 35.87 7.85
C GLN A 143 0.59 35.09 6.76
N ARG A 144 -0.50 34.41 7.11
CA ARG A 144 -1.25 33.49 6.24
C ARG A 144 -2.72 33.89 6.11
N ASP A 145 -3.04 35.13 6.48
CA ASP A 145 -4.40 35.67 6.49
C ASP A 145 -5.38 34.78 7.30
N LEU A 146 -4.89 34.18 8.40
CA LEU A 146 -5.70 33.39 9.32
C LEU A 146 -6.08 34.24 10.54
N ASP A 147 -7.38 34.54 10.65
CA ASP A 147 -7.91 35.33 11.76
C ASP A 147 -8.06 34.51 13.03
N LEU A 148 -7.52 35.03 14.14
CA LEU A 148 -7.78 34.49 15.46
C LEU A 148 -9.08 35.07 16.02
N THR A 149 -10.01 34.20 16.36
CA THR A 149 -11.28 34.56 17.03
C THR A 149 -11.20 34.46 18.54
N LYS A 150 -10.26 33.67 19.07
CA LYS A 150 -9.99 33.56 20.50
C LYS A 150 -8.51 33.28 20.73
N ILE A 151 -7.97 33.86 21.80
CA ILE A 151 -6.67 33.47 22.36
C ILE A 151 -6.74 33.57 23.88
N GLU A 152 -6.39 32.49 24.55
CA GLU A 152 -6.33 32.44 26.00
C GLU A 152 -5.10 31.68 26.46
N SER A 153 -4.49 32.14 27.55
CA SER A 153 -3.35 31.47 28.17
C SER A 153 -3.69 31.10 29.60
N ARG A 154 -3.27 29.91 30.05
CA ARG A 154 -3.52 29.47 31.42
C ARG A 154 -2.44 28.52 31.94
N PRO A 155 -2.14 28.56 33.26
CA PRO A 155 -1.30 27.57 33.90
C PRO A 155 -1.83 26.15 33.69
N TRP A 156 -0.92 25.19 33.56
CA TRP A 156 -1.25 23.78 33.38
C TRP A 156 -0.44 22.90 34.34
N ASP A 157 -1.16 22.28 35.27
CA ASP A 157 -0.58 21.42 36.31
C ASP A 157 -0.53 19.93 35.90
N GLY A 158 -1.02 19.57 34.71
CA GLY A 158 -0.99 18.21 34.18
C GLY A 158 0.36 17.80 33.56
N GLN A 159 0.54 16.50 33.32
CA GLN A 159 1.59 16.02 32.42
C GLN A 159 1.19 16.36 30.98
N ALA A 160 2.10 16.93 30.17
CA ALA A 160 1.83 17.15 28.76
C ALA A 160 1.64 15.80 28.05
N PRO A 161 0.64 15.62 27.17
CA PRO A 161 0.48 14.39 26.40
C PRO A 161 1.74 14.15 25.56
N GLN A 162 2.38 12.99 25.77
CA GLN A 162 3.64 12.63 25.11
C GLN A 162 3.37 12.22 23.65
N ARG A 163 4.19 12.71 22.71
CA ARG A 163 4.42 11.98 21.45
C ARG A 163 5.30 10.77 21.76
N HIS A 164 4.96 9.62 21.20
CA HIS A 164 5.69 8.36 21.37
C HIS A 164 7.21 8.56 21.32
N GLY A 165 7.90 8.27 22.43
CA GLY A 165 9.35 8.05 22.45
C GLY A 165 10.27 9.21 22.89
N GLU A 166 9.76 10.42 23.18
CA GLU A 166 10.62 11.54 23.60
C GLU A 166 10.78 11.66 25.14
N LYS A 167 12.00 11.99 25.60
CA LYS A 167 12.30 12.22 27.03
C LYS A 167 11.58 13.47 27.54
N ALA A 168 11.15 13.42 28.82
CA ALA A 168 10.45 14.50 29.50
C ALA A 168 11.20 15.85 29.41
N VAL A 169 10.54 16.86 28.84
CA VAL A 169 11.03 18.24 28.78
C VAL A 169 10.79 18.91 30.14
N ASP A 170 11.86 19.37 30.78
CA ASP A 170 11.79 20.11 32.05
C ASP A 170 11.24 21.52 31.82
N THR A 171 10.07 21.82 32.40
CA THR A 171 9.29 23.06 32.18
C THR A 171 9.05 23.84 33.47
N HIS A 172 9.92 23.67 34.48
CA HIS A 172 9.68 24.01 35.89
C HIS A 172 9.37 25.49 36.24
N ARG A 173 9.46 26.46 35.32
CA ARG A 173 9.25 27.88 35.66
C ARG A 173 7.89 28.46 35.29
N TYR A 174 7.29 28.09 34.16
CA TYR A 174 5.97 28.59 33.75
C TYR A 174 5.29 27.60 32.77
N LYS A 175 4.39 26.74 33.23
CA LYS A 175 3.62 25.83 32.36
C LYS A 175 2.36 26.52 31.88
N TYR A 176 2.42 27.24 30.76
CA TYR A 176 1.20 27.81 30.15
C TYR A 176 0.79 27.02 28.91
N LEU A 177 -0.49 26.71 28.83
CA LEU A 177 -1.14 26.31 27.58
C LEU A 177 -1.84 27.51 26.97
N PHE A 178 -1.72 27.63 25.65
CA PHE A 178 -2.38 28.63 24.84
C PHE A 178 -3.48 27.95 24.05
N TYR A 179 -4.72 28.34 24.31
CA TYR A 179 -5.90 27.92 23.58
C TYR A 179 -6.20 29.00 22.53
N VAL A 180 -6.30 28.60 21.27
CA VAL A 180 -6.60 29.52 20.18
C VAL A 180 -7.71 28.96 19.31
N ASP A 181 -8.61 29.84 18.90
CA ASP A 181 -9.61 29.54 17.88
C ASP A 181 -9.27 30.33 16.62
N VAL A 182 -9.05 29.62 15.52
CA VAL A 182 -8.62 30.19 14.24
C VAL A 182 -9.75 30.03 13.23
N ARG A 183 -10.12 31.09 12.50
CA ARG A 183 -11.04 30.96 11.34
C ARG A 183 -10.34 30.19 10.22
N GLY A 184 -11.04 29.20 9.68
CA GLY A 184 -10.51 28.29 8.67
C GLY A 184 -10.62 26.84 9.08
N HIS A 185 -10.60 25.98 8.07
CA HIS A 185 -10.68 24.54 8.21
C HIS A 185 -9.27 23.93 8.28
N LEU A 186 -9.10 22.80 8.99
CA LEU A 186 -7.78 22.13 9.11
C LEU A 186 -7.15 21.77 7.76
N THR A 187 -7.97 21.44 6.76
CA THR A 187 -7.52 21.09 5.39
C THR A 187 -7.18 22.30 4.51
N ASP A 188 -7.43 23.53 4.98
CA ASP A 188 -7.02 24.73 4.23
C ASP A 188 -5.49 24.79 4.15
N ALA A 189 -4.96 25.08 2.96
CA ALA A 189 -3.51 25.12 2.73
C ALA A 189 -2.78 26.07 3.68
N GLY A 190 -3.38 27.23 3.99
CA GLY A 190 -2.85 28.17 4.98
C GLY A 190 -2.79 27.58 6.39
N MET A 191 -3.84 26.86 6.80
CA MET A 191 -3.92 26.22 8.12
C MET A 191 -2.92 25.08 8.26
N ALA A 192 -2.81 24.20 7.26
CA ALA A 192 -1.86 23.08 7.29
C ALA A 192 -0.41 23.54 7.43
N VAL A 193 -0.04 24.63 6.74
CA VAL A 193 1.30 25.24 6.87
C VAL A 193 1.47 25.92 8.23
N ALA A 194 0.43 26.61 8.73
CA ALA A 194 0.47 27.23 10.06
C ALA A 194 0.68 26.20 11.17
N MET A 195 -0.01 25.05 11.10
CA MET A 195 0.12 23.95 12.05
C MET A 195 1.52 23.36 12.07
N ARG A 196 2.11 23.13 10.89
CA ARG A 196 3.49 22.66 10.75
C ARG A 196 4.46 23.62 11.46
N LYS A 197 4.37 24.91 11.15
CA LYS A 197 5.23 25.95 11.74
C LYS A 197 5.04 26.11 13.25
N LEU A 198 3.80 25.99 13.73
CA LEU A 198 3.50 26.07 15.16
C LEU A 198 4.10 24.87 15.90
N SER A 199 4.05 23.67 15.33
CA SER A 199 4.62 22.45 15.92
C SER A 199 6.16 22.47 16.03
N GLU A 200 6.85 23.24 15.18
CA GLU A 200 8.31 23.41 15.27
C GLU A 200 8.70 24.12 16.58
N MET A 201 7.90 25.11 16.99
CA MET A 201 8.13 25.99 18.14
C MET A 201 7.57 25.47 19.46
N CYS A 202 6.60 24.55 19.40
CA CYS A 202 5.86 24.08 20.55
C CYS A 202 6.31 22.67 20.97
N ALA A 203 6.35 22.41 22.29
CA ALA A 203 6.54 21.05 22.80
C ALA A 203 5.28 20.20 22.57
N PHE A 204 4.14 20.87 22.51
CA PHE A 204 2.84 20.25 22.37
C PHE A 204 1.97 21.15 21.50
N VAL A 205 1.34 20.58 20.48
CA VAL A 205 0.25 21.19 19.72
C VAL A 205 -0.79 20.11 19.53
N ARG A 206 -2.02 20.37 19.96
CA ARG A 206 -3.16 19.49 19.74
C ARG A 206 -4.28 20.27 19.07
N VAL A 207 -4.79 19.70 17.99
CA VAL A 207 -6.04 20.15 17.39
C VAL A 207 -7.17 19.62 18.27
N LEU A 208 -7.95 20.52 18.87
CA LEU A 208 -9.13 20.14 19.64
C LEU A 208 -10.27 19.80 18.70
N GLY A 209 -10.39 20.49 17.56
CA GLY A 209 -11.35 20.18 16.51
C GLY A 209 -11.40 21.26 15.42
N SER A 210 -11.98 20.91 14.27
CA SER A 210 -12.28 21.78 13.13
C SER A 210 -13.77 21.61 12.79
N TYR A 211 -14.55 22.65 13.03
CA TYR A 211 -16.02 22.57 13.07
C TYR A 211 -16.67 23.84 12.53
N ALA A 212 -17.95 23.75 12.14
CA ALA A 212 -18.72 24.89 11.65
C ALA A 212 -18.96 25.91 12.79
N THR A 213 -18.93 27.20 12.45
CA THR A 213 -19.17 28.27 13.43
C THR A 213 -20.65 28.40 13.79
N ALA A 214 -20.96 28.93 14.98
CA ALA A 214 -22.34 29.18 15.42
C ALA A 214 -23.10 30.17 14.51
N GLN A 215 -22.39 30.91 13.65
CA GLN A 215 -22.97 31.89 12.72
C GLN A 215 -23.41 31.28 11.38
N SER A 216 -22.97 30.06 11.05
CA SER A 216 -23.48 29.36 9.86
C SER A 216 -24.88 28.81 10.14
N ALA A 217 -25.84 29.04 9.24
CA ALA A 217 -27.23 28.60 9.39
C ALA A 217 -27.41 27.06 9.46
N GLU A 218 -26.35 26.30 9.23
CA GLU A 218 -26.28 24.83 9.30
C GLU A 218 -25.38 24.42 10.48
N ALA A 219 -25.82 24.63 11.71
CA ALA A 219 -25.19 23.99 12.87
C ALA A 219 -25.40 22.46 12.77
N LEU A 220 -24.36 21.67 13.09
CA LEU A 220 -24.38 20.21 12.98
C LEU A 220 -25.59 19.62 13.71
N THR A 221 -26.53 19.06 12.95
CA THR A 221 -27.76 18.47 13.50
C THR A 221 -27.51 17.08 14.06
N ALA A 222 -28.37 16.60 14.95
CA ALA A 222 -28.30 15.24 15.50
C ALA A 222 -28.26 14.17 14.41
N THR A 223 -28.93 14.42 13.29
CA THR A 223 -28.94 13.55 12.10
C THR A 223 -27.55 13.45 11.46
N GLU A 224 -26.80 14.56 11.38
CA GLU A 224 -25.43 14.57 10.88
C GLU A 224 -24.43 13.98 11.88
N LEU A 225 -24.66 14.23 13.18
CA LEU A 225 -23.88 13.69 14.30
C LEU A 225 -24.09 12.16 14.44
N ALA A 226 -25.30 11.66 14.22
CA ALA A 226 -25.63 10.23 14.17
C ALA A 226 -25.00 9.53 12.95
N ARG A 227 -25.05 10.17 11.76
CA ARG A 227 -24.34 9.71 10.55
C ARG A 227 -22.85 9.52 10.80
N LYS A 228 -22.26 10.48 11.51
CA LYS A 228 -20.84 10.50 11.87
C LYS A 228 -20.49 9.45 12.93
N THR A 229 -21.30 9.30 13.98
CA THR A 229 -21.05 8.31 15.05
C THR A 229 -21.34 6.86 14.66
N GLY A 230 -22.04 6.62 13.55
CA GLY A 230 -22.37 5.27 13.06
C GLY A 230 -23.49 4.60 13.84
N ARG A 231 -24.30 5.37 14.60
CA ARG A 231 -25.41 4.85 15.41
C ARG A 231 -26.74 5.27 14.80
N VAL A 232 -27.36 4.28 14.15
CA VAL A 232 -28.67 4.18 13.47
C VAL A 232 -28.70 4.60 11.98
N GLU A 233 -28.65 3.56 11.13
CA GLU A 233 -29.17 3.54 9.75
C GLU A 233 -30.71 3.69 9.81
N THR A 234 -31.39 4.51 9.01
CA THR A 234 -31.39 4.52 7.53
C THR A 234 -31.82 5.87 6.93
N GLY A 235 -31.00 6.41 6.02
CA GLY A 235 -31.35 7.44 5.02
C GLY A 235 -31.23 8.89 5.51
N SER A 236 -30.37 9.77 4.99
CA SER A 236 -29.75 9.86 3.66
C SER A 236 -28.46 10.69 3.71
N ASN A 237 -27.31 10.01 3.74
CA ASN A 237 -26.16 10.26 2.87
C ASN A 237 -25.36 8.96 2.79
N VAL A 238 -26.10 7.89 2.45
CA VAL A 238 -25.54 6.57 2.22
C VAL A 238 -24.87 6.63 0.85
N THR A 239 -23.55 6.48 0.80
CA THR A 239 -22.89 6.29 -0.49
C THR A 239 -23.44 5.01 -1.11
N MET A 240 -23.37 4.89 -2.43
CA MET A 240 -23.83 3.66 -3.07
C MET A 240 -23.05 2.42 -2.56
N ALA A 241 -21.81 2.59 -2.11
CA ALA A 241 -21.01 1.51 -1.53
C ALA A 241 -21.54 1.05 -0.16
N ASP A 242 -22.06 1.96 0.67
CA ASP A 242 -22.62 1.61 1.98
C ASP A 242 -24.00 0.95 1.86
N LYS A 243 -24.80 1.40 0.88
CA LYS A 243 -26.11 0.80 0.53
C LYS A 243 -25.96 -0.63 0.00
N TYR A 244 -24.86 -0.89 -0.69
CA TYR A 244 -24.56 -2.14 -1.39
C TYR A 244 -23.15 -2.58 -1.03
N PRO A 245 -22.93 -3.11 0.20
CA PRO A 245 -21.60 -3.46 0.67
C PRO A 245 -20.95 -4.45 -0.29
N LEU A 246 -19.73 -4.13 -0.69
CA LEU A 246 -18.91 -5.00 -1.53
C LEU A 246 -18.42 -6.22 -0.74
N ASN A 247 -17.94 -7.24 -1.43
CA ASN A 247 -17.37 -8.41 -0.79
C ASN A 247 -16.24 -7.97 0.19
N PRO A 248 -16.28 -8.38 1.48
CA PRO A 248 -15.28 -7.99 2.48
C PRO A 248 -13.83 -8.30 2.09
N MET A 249 -13.62 -9.22 1.14
CA MET A 249 -12.29 -9.49 0.60
C MET A 249 -11.60 -8.25 0.02
N PHE A 250 -12.35 -7.32 -0.57
CA PHE A 250 -11.78 -6.09 -1.13
C PHE A 250 -11.26 -5.11 -0.06
N GLN A 251 -11.55 -5.35 1.22
CA GLN A 251 -10.93 -4.62 2.34
C GLN A 251 -9.58 -5.24 2.77
N LYS A 252 -9.33 -6.51 2.43
CA LYS A 252 -8.09 -7.22 2.78
C LYS A 252 -7.01 -7.12 1.71
N VAL A 253 -7.43 -6.98 0.44
CA VAL A 253 -6.54 -6.83 -0.70
C VAL A 253 -6.03 -5.40 -0.76
N THR A 254 -4.72 -5.24 -0.88
CA THR A 254 -4.08 -3.93 -0.96
C THR A 254 -3.92 -3.53 -2.42
N VAL A 255 -4.28 -2.28 -2.75
CA VAL A 255 -3.96 -1.72 -4.07
C VAL A 255 -2.45 -1.50 -4.12
N ALA A 256 -1.77 -2.15 -5.07
CA ALA A 256 -0.33 -2.04 -5.21
C ALA A 256 0.10 -0.58 -5.46
N LYS A 257 1.10 -0.08 -4.71
CA LYS A 257 1.67 1.25 -4.95
C LYS A 257 2.26 1.39 -6.34
N THR A 258 2.65 0.28 -7.00
CA THR A 258 3.03 0.31 -8.42
C THR A 258 1.94 0.85 -9.34
N VAL A 259 0.65 0.64 -9.04
CA VAL A 259 -0.46 1.23 -9.80
C VAL A 259 -0.53 2.75 -9.56
N LEU A 260 -0.26 3.20 -8.34
CA LEU A 260 -0.19 4.64 -8.01
C LEU A 260 0.99 5.31 -8.72
N ILE A 261 2.18 4.70 -8.68
CA ILE A 261 3.38 5.18 -9.38
C ILE A 261 3.14 5.21 -10.89
N HIS A 262 2.50 4.18 -11.46
CA HIS A 262 2.15 4.15 -12.88
C HIS A 262 1.11 5.23 -13.24
N GLY A 263 0.10 5.43 -12.39
CA GLY A 263 -0.90 6.50 -12.56
C GLY A 263 -0.27 7.88 -12.52
N GLN A 264 0.62 8.14 -11.55
CA GLN A 264 1.39 9.37 -11.45
C GLN A 264 2.30 9.57 -12.67
N THR A 265 2.98 8.51 -13.12
CA THR A 265 3.80 8.53 -14.34
C THR A 265 2.97 8.93 -15.56
N LYS A 266 1.80 8.31 -15.74
CA LYS A 266 0.87 8.63 -16.85
C LYS A 266 0.31 10.03 -16.77
N GLN A 267 0.02 10.52 -15.56
CA GLN A 267 -0.41 11.90 -15.35
C GLN A 267 0.71 12.88 -15.72
N MET A 268 1.94 12.64 -15.28
CA MET A 268 3.10 13.47 -15.63
C MET A 268 3.37 13.47 -17.14
N GLU A 269 3.28 12.32 -17.79
CA GLU A 269 3.35 12.21 -19.26
C GLU A 269 2.24 13.03 -19.94
N ALA A 270 1.01 12.97 -19.43
CA ALA A 270 -0.12 13.76 -19.93
C ALA A 270 0.06 15.29 -19.72
N GLU A 271 0.78 15.68 -18.66
CA GLU A 271 1.23 17.05 -18.42
C GLU A 271 2.41 17.47 -19.31
N GLY A 272 2.88 16.59 -20.22
CA GLY A 272 3.99 16.84 -21.13
C GLY A 272 5.38 16.66 -20.51
N LYS A 273 5.47 16.07 -19.31
CA LYS A 273 6.75 15.75 -18.66
C LYS A 273 7.25 14.38 -19.14
N GLN A 274 8.51 14.32 -19.57
CA GLN A 274 9.17 13.06 -19.87
C GLN A 274 9.48 12.32 -18.57
N VAL A 275 8.98 11.07 -18.42
CA VAL A 275 9.25 10.21 -17.27
C VAL A 275 10.02 8.97 -17.70
N TRP A 276 11.13 8.69 -17.02
CA TRP A 276 11.98 7.53 -17.26
C TRP A 276 11.55 6.38 -16.34
N SER A 277 10.68 5.51 -16.86
CA SER A 277 10.14 4.40 -16.08
C SER A 277 11.02 3.16 -16.13
N LEU A 278 11.49 2.73 -14.96
CA LEU A 278 12.11 1.43 -14.69
C LEU A 278 11.23 0.55 -13.80
N CYS A 279 9.92 0.85 -13.73
CA CYS A 279 8.97 0.08 -12.94
C CYS A 279 8.54 -1.21 -13.63
N VAL A 280 8.17 -1.13 -14.92
CA VAL A 280 7.47 -2.21 -15.60
C VAL A 280 8.44 -3.27 -16.08
N GLY A 281 8.07 -4.53 -15.86
CA GLY A 281 8.80 -5.68 -16.35
C GLY A 281 8.42 -6.09 -17.76
N GLU A 282 8.38 -5.14 -18.68
CA GLU A 282 8.00 -5.34 -20.07
C GLU A 282 9.24 -5.25 -20.94
N PRO A 283 9.52 -6.25 -21.80
CA PRO A 283 10.67 -6.17 -22.69
C PRO A 283 10.53 -5.02 -23.69
N ASP A 284 11.64 -4.31 -23.95
CA ASP A 284 11.70 -3.21 -24.92
C ASP A 284 11.93 -3.67 -26.37
N TYR A 285 11.75 -4.97 -26.64
CA TYR A 285 11.83 -5.59 -27.96
C TYR A 285 10.48 -6.20 -28.34
N ASN A 286 10.24 -6.29 -29.65
CA ASN A 286 9.02 -6.91 -30.18
C ASN A 286 9.13 -8.45 -30.22
N PRO A 287 8.00 -9.17 -30.22
CA PRO A 287 7.97 -10.57 -30.66
C PRO A 287 8.63 -10.74 -32.03
N HIS A 288 9.14 -11.96 -32.30
CA HIS A 288 9.70 -12.29 -33.60
C HIS A 288 8.67 -12.07 -34.73
N GLU A 289 9.11 -11.66 -35.91
CA GLU A 289 8.23 -11.33 -37.04
C GLU A 289 7.24 -12.45 -37.40
N ARG A 290 7.67 -13.72 -37.31
CA ARG A 290 6.82 -14.90 -37.49
C ARG A 290 5.61 -14.89 -36.55
N VAL A 291 5.86 -14.58 -35.27
CA VAL A 291 4.83 -14.52 -34.22
C VAL A 291 3.83 -13.39 -34.49
N LEU A 292 4.32 -12.22 -34.89
CA LEU A 292 3.48 -11.07 -35.26
C LEU A 292 2.62 -11.40 -36.49
N ALA A 293 3.22 -11.99 -37.53
CA ALA A 293 2.53 -12.40 -38.74
C ALA A 293 1.45 -13.46 -38.48
N ALA A 294 1.74 -14.45 -37.62
CA ALA A 294 0.77 -15.47 -37.23
C ALA A 294 -0.45 -14.87 -36.50
N GLY A 295 -0.21 -13.96 -35.54
CA GLY A 295 -1.28 -13.25 -34.84
C GLY A 295 -2.13 -12.38 -35.79
N ALA A 296 -1.48 -11.63 -36.68
CA ALA A 296 -2.17 -10.80 -37.68
C ALA A 296 -3.00 -11.67 -38.65
N LYS A 297 -2.43 -12.77 -39.13
CA LYS A 297 -3.12 -13.73 -40.00
C LYS A 297 -4.34 -14.34 -39.31
N ALA A 298 -4.25 -14.70 -38.03
CA ALA A 298 -5.38 -15.24 -37.28
C ALA A 298 -6.57 -14.26 -37.26
N MET A 299 -6.30 -12.96 -37.12
CA MET A 299 -7.33 -11.93 -37.19
C MET A 299 -7.95 -11.81 -38.59
N ILE A 300 -7.11 -11.78 -39.63
CA ILE A 300 -7.55 -11.65 -41.03
C ILE A 300 -8.38 -12.85 -41.48
N ASP A 301 -7.96 -14.06 -41.11
CA ASP A 301 -8.64 -15.31 -41.47
C ASP A 301 -9.90 -15.57 -40.64
N GLY A 302 -10.20 -14.75 -39.62
CA GLY A 302 -11.35 -14.93 -38.75
C GLY A 302 -11.20 -16.06 -37.71
N ASN A 303 -9.96 -16.45 -37.36
CA ASN A 303 -9.63 -17.41 -36.31
C ASN A 303 -9.75 -16.77 -34.90
N ILE A 304 -10.92 -16.20 -34.63
CA ILE A 304 -11.22 -15.37 -33.44
C ILE A 304 -12.40 -15.92 -32.62
N LYS A 305 -12.86 -17.13 -32.93
CA LYS A 305 -13.95 -17.81 -32.21
C LYS A 305 -13.42 -18.54 -30.98
N TYR A 306 -14.34 -18.99 -30.13
CA TYR A 306 -14.01 -19.78 -28.93
C TYR A 306 -13.18 -21.02 -29.28
N ALA A 307 -12.14 -21.23 -28.47
CA ALA A 307 -11.33 -22.44 -28.47
C ALA A 307 -11.82 -23.41 -27.39
N HIS A 308 -11.22 -24.60 -27.33
CA HIS A 308 -11.41 -25.51 -26.20
C HIS A 308 -11.00 -24.81 -24.89
N MET A 309 -11.70 -25.09 -23.79
CA MET A 309 -11.48 -24.40 -22.50
C MET A 309 -10.03 -24.54 -21.99
N LYS A 310 -9.39 -25.68 -22.26
CA LYS A 310 -7.96 -25.91 -21.95
C LYS A 310 -6.97 -25.15 -22.86
N GLY A 311 -7.46 -24.53 -23.94
CA GLY A 311 -6.66 -23.95 -25.02
C GLY A 311 -6.60 -24.81 -26.28
N LEU A 312 -6.04 -24.25 -27.35
CA LEU A 312 -5.85 -24.92 -28.64
C LEU A 312 -5.11 -26.25 -28.45
N VAL A 313 -5.60 -27.30 -29.13
CA VAL A 313 -5.02 -28.65 -29.06
C VAL A 313 -3.54 -28.61 -29.49
N GLU A 314 -3.27 -27.92 -30.58
CA GLU A 314 -1.92 -27.71 -31.11
C GLU A 314 -0.99 -27.03 -30.11
N LEU A 315 -1.45 -25.94 -29.48
CA LEU A 315 -0.64 -25.21 -28.49
C LEU A 315 -0.29 -26.11 -27.29
N ARG A 316 -1.25 -26.89 -26.78
CA ARG A 316 -0.99 -27.81 -25.67
C ARG A 316 0.00 -28.91 -26.05
N ALA A 317 -0.09 -29.45 -27.26
CA ALA A 317 0.87 -30.43 -27.78
C ALA A 317 2.28 -29.84 -27.91
N LEU A 318 2.41 -28.61 -28.39
CA LEU A 318 3.68 -27.90 -28.46
C LEU A 318 4.26 -27.60 -27.07
N ILE A 319 3.42 -27.17 -26.11
CA ILE A 319 3.86 -26.97 -24.71
C ILE A 319 4.40 -28.27 -24.13
N SER A 320 3.67 -29.38 -24.27
CA SER A 320 4.14 -30.70 -23.83
C SER A 320 5.49 -31.08 -24.47
N THR A 321 5.61 -30.88 -25.78
CA THR A 321 6.83 -31.20 -26.54
C THR A 321 8.01 -30.35 -26.07
N TYR A 322 7.78 -29.05 -25.84
CA TYR A 322 8.77 -28.14 -25.29
C TYR A 322 9.22 -28.57 -23.89
N LEU A 323 8.28 -28.87 -22.98
CA LEU A 323 8.61 -29.32 -21.63
C LEU A 323 9.40 -30.63 -21.63
N GLU A 324 9.08 -31.57 -22.51
CA GLU A 324 9.83 -32.82 -22.64
C GLU A 324 11.25 -32.57 -23.16
N LYS A 325 11.40 -31.83 -24.27
CA LYS A 325 12.72 -31.57 -24.87
C LYS A 325 13.61 -30.67 -24.02
N ALA A 326 13.05 -29.61 -23.43
CA ALA A 326 13.80 -28.61 -22.67
C ALA A 326 14.09 -29.04 -21.22
N LYS A 327 13.22 -29.85 -20.61
CA LYS A 327 13.26 -30.16 -19.17
C LYS A 327 13.20 -31.64 -18.83
N GLY A 328 12.90 -32.52 -19.80
CA GLY A 328 12.63 -33.93 -19.52
C GLY A 328 11.28 -34.19 -18.85
N LEU A 329 10.36 -33.22 -18.85
CA LEU A 329 9.04 -33.35 -18.24
C LEU A 329 8.01 -33.81 -19.26
N LYS A 330 7.38 -34.97 -18.99
CA LYS A 330 6.31 -35.50 -19.82
C LYS A 330 4.97 -35.17 -19.17
N TYR A 331 4.13 -34.41 -19.87
CA TYR A 331 2.76 -34.13 -19.47
C TYR A 331 1.84 -34.49 -20.62
N ASP A 332 0.73 -35.18 -20.38
CA ASP A 332 -0.24 -35.45 -21.44
C ASP A 332 -0.89 -34.12 -21.88
N PRO A 333 -0.74 -33.68 -23.14
CA PRO A 333 -1.32 -32.41 -23.60
C PRO A 333 -2.85 -32.39 -23.48
N ALA A 334 -3.53 -33.54 -23.55
CA ALA A 334 -4.99 -33.66 -23.43
C ALA A 334 -5.47 -33.42 -22.00
N THR A 335 -4.73 -33.91 -21.00
CA THR A 335 -5.19 -33.93 -19.60
C THR A 335 -4.41 -33.05 -18.64
N GLU A 336 -3.15 -32.76 -18.90
CA GLU A 336 -2.18 -32.22 -17.93
C GLU A 336 -1.63 -30.82 -18.28
N VAL A 337 -2.12 -30.22 -19.37
CA VAL A 337 -1.77 -28.85 -19.78
C VAL A 337 -3.02 -27.98 -19.89
N LEU A 338 -2.99 -26.80 -19.26
CA LEU A 338 -4.04 -25.78 -19.28
C LEU A 338 -3.46 -24.42 -19.69
N VAL A 339 -3.89 -23.90 -20.84
CA VAL A 339 -3.54 -22.53 -21.27
C VAL A 339 -4.48 -21.54 -20.58
N SER A 340 -3.96 -20.40 -20.13
CA SER A 340 -4.66 -19.33 -19.38
C SER A 340 -4.38 -17.95 -19.99
N ASN A 341 -5.13 -16.91 -19.59
CA ASN A 341 -4.87 -15.51 -19.96
C ASN A 341 -3.67 -14.92 -19.20
N GLY A 342 -2.49 -15.45 -19.49
CA GLY A 342 -1.23 -15.12 -18.82
C GLY A 342 -0.98 -15.95 -17.56
N ALA A 343 0.28 -15.97 -17.12
CA ALA A 343 0.74 -16.76 -15.96
C ALA A 343 0.05 -16.36 -14.65
N GLN A 344 -0.37 -15.09 -14.50
CA GLN A 344 -1.11 -14.63 -13.32
C GLN A 344 -2.43 -15.39 -13.12
N GLN A 345 -3.20 -15.65 -14.19
CA GLN A 345 -4.40 -16.47 -14.11
C GLN A 345 -4.03 -17.92 -13.71
N SER A 346 -2.90 -18.44 -14.21
CA SER A 346 -2.43 -19.78 -13.86
C SER A 346 -2.07 -19.90 -12.37
N VAL A 347 -1.39 -18.92 -11.78
CA VAL A 347 -1.12 -18.84 -10.33
C VAL A 347 -2.43 -18.76 -9.52
N TYR A 348 -3.35 -17.90 -9.93
CA TYR A 348 -4.66 -17.78 -9.26
C TYR A 348 -5.42 -19.10 -9.27
N GLN A 349 -5.54 -19.77 -10.43
CA GLN A 349 -6.26 -21.03 -10.56
C GLN A 349 -5.58 -22.15 -9.77
N ALA A 350 -4.25 -22.21 -9.77
CA ALA A 350 -3.49 -23.14 -8.95
C ALA A 350 -3.81 -22.97 -7.46
N LEU A 351 -3.75 -21.73 -6.94
CA LEU A 351 -4.02 -21.46 -5.53
C LEU A 351 -5.48 -21.66 -5.15
N TYR A 352 -6.43 -21.21 -5.98
CA TYR A 352 -7.86 -21.33 -5.70
C TYR A 352 -8.31 -22.79 -5.62
N THR A 353 -7.72 -23.67 -6.43
CA THR A 353 -8.11 -25.08 -6.47
C THR A 353 -7.47 -25.92 -5.38
N VAL A 354 -6.29 -25.54 -4.89
CA VAL A 354 -5.57 -26.30 -3.85
C VAL A 354 -5.82 -25.79 -2.44
N CYS A 355 -6.14 -24.51 -2.26
CA CYS A 355 -6.33 -23.90 -0.95
C CYS A 355 -7.79 -23.94 -0.51
N ARG A 356 -7.98 -24.08 0.80
CA ARG A 356 -9.25 -23.81 1.49
C ARG A 356 -9.16 -22.48 2.24
N PRO A 357 -10.30 -21.82 2.51
CA PRO A 357 -10.31 -20.61 3.34
C PRO A 357 -9.56 -20.81 4.67
N GLY A 358 -8.70 -19.85 5.03
CA GLY A 358 -7.87 -19.85 6.23
C GLY A 358 -6.58 -20.69 6.14
N GLN A 359 -6.37 -21.47 5.08
CA GLN A 359 -5.10 -22.19 4.91
C GLN A 359 -3.96 -21.24 4.56
N LYS A 360 -2.74 -21.64 4.90
CA LYS A 360 -1.54 -20.81 4.73
C LYS A 360 -0.81 -21.12 3.43
N VAL A 361 -0.27 -20.09 2.79
CA VAL A 361 0.60 -20.20 1.62
C VAL A 361 1.92 -19.52 1.93
N ILE A 362 3.02 -20.26 1.83
CA ILE A 362 4.36 -19.77 2.09
C ILE A 362 4.87 -19.01 0.85
N ILE A 363 5.40 -17.81 1.06
CA ILE A 363 5.92 -16.94 0.01
C ILE A 363 7.31 -16.41 0.43
N PRO A 364 8.40 -16.79 -0.26
CA PRO A 364 9.73 -16.23 -0.02
C PRO A 364 9.77 -14.72 -0.25
N THR A 365 10.35 -13.95 0.67
CA THR A 365 10.59 -12.50 0.49
C THR A 365 12.00 -12.25 -0.02
N PRO A 366 12.22 -11.34 -0.98
CA PRO A 366 11.21 -10.54 -1.64
C PRO A 366 10.42 -11.34 -2.68
N TYR A 367 9.13 -11.04 -2.82
CA TYR A 367 8.20 -11.75 -3.70
C TYR A 367 7.68 -10.88 -4.84
N TRP A 368 7.13 -11.45 -5.90
CA TRP A 368 6.34 -10.67 -6.85
C TRP A 368 5.07 -10.15 -6.17
N LEU A 369 4.85 -8.83 -6.26
CA LEU A 369 3.84 -8.07 -5.50
C LEU A 369 2.42 -8.66 -5.51
N ASN A 370 2.04 -9.38 -6.58
CA ASN A 370 0.69 -9.96 -6.69
C ASN A 370 0.53 -11.29 -5.94
N TYR A 371 1.60 -12.00 -5.56
CA TYR A 371 1.47 -13.27 -4.86
C TYR A 371 0.68 -13.18 -3.55
N PRO A 372 1.01 -12.28 -2.58
CA PRO A 372 0.21 -12.17 -1.34
C PRO A 372 -1.24 -11.79 -1.62
N GLU A 373 -1.50 -10.95 -2.61
CA GLU A 373 -2.85 -10.50 -2.96
C GLU A 373 -3.68 -11.62 -3.60
N ILE A 374 -3.08 -12.43 -4.47
CA ILE A 374 -3.72 -13.62 -5.03
C ILE A 374 -4.04 -14.62 -3.91
N VAL A 375 -3.13 -14.82 -2.96
CA VAL A 375 -3.36 -15.70 -1.79
C VAL A 375 -4.57 -15.21 -0.98
N LYS A 376 -4.66 -13.90 -0.69
CA LYS A 376 -5.83 -13.32 -0.01
C LYS A 376 -7.12 -13.52 -0.82
N LEU A 377 -7.10 -13.29 -2.14
CA LEU A 377 -8.26 -13.43 -3.02
C LEU A 377 -8.85 -14.85 -3.05
N VAL A 378 -8.04 -15.88 -2.74
CA VAL A 378 -8.51 -17.26 -2.59
C VAL A 378 -8.90 -17.61 -1.15
N TYR A 379 -9.05 -16.60 -0.29
CA TYR A 379 -9.33 -16.68 1.15
C TYR A 379 -8.25 -17.40 1.96
N ALA A 380 -7.03 -17.53 1.42
CA ALA A 380 -5.88 -18.09 2.12
C ALA A 380 -5.04 -16.97 2.78
N GLU A 381 -4.11 -17.36 3.64
CA GLU A 381 -3.24 -16.46 4.41
C GLU A 381 -1.81 -16.53 3.88
N PRO A 382 -1.22 -15.41 3.42
CA PRO A 382 0.18 -15.39 3.00
C PRO A 382 1.10 -15.41 4.22
N ILE A 383 2.06 -16.32 4.22
CA ILE A 383 3.11 -16.44 5.23
C ILE A 383 4.44 -16.12 4.57
N ALA A 384 5.09 -15.05 5.02
CA ALA A 384 6.41 -14.67 4.54
C ALA A 384 7.47 -15.69 5.00
N LEU A 385 8.26 -16.20 4.06
CA LEU A 385 9.51 -16.91 4.32
C LEU A 385 10.66 -15.93 4.07
N ARG A 386 11.24 -15.42 5.16
CA ARG A 386 12.29 -14.41 5.06
C ARG A 386 13.55 -15.01 4.42
N THR A 387 14.02 -14.40 3.34
CA THR A 387 15.38 -14.62 2.80
C THR A 387 16.20 -13.34 2.99
N THR A 388 17.53 -13.42 2.82
CA THR A 388 18.40 -12.25 3.01
C THR A 388 19.28 -11.98 1.80
N LEU A 389 19.82 -10.76 1.74
CA LEU A 389 20.76 -10.38 0.69
C LEU A 389 22.06 -11.21 0.74
N GLU A 390 22.54 -11.58 1.93
CA GLU A 390 23.74 -12.42 2.11
C GLU A 390 23.57 -13.78 1.44
N GLU A 391 22.33 -14.26 1.33
CA GLU A 391 21.95 -15.51 0.66
C GLU A 391 21.56 -15.28 -0.82
N ASN A 392 21.76 -14.07 -1.35
CA ASN A 392 21.25 -13.62 -2.66
C ASN A 392 19.74 -13.81 -2.82
N TYR A 393 19.00 -13.66 -1.72
CA TYR A 393 17.56 -13.92 -1.64
C TYR A 393 17.14 -15.32 -2.12
N LEU A 394 18.04 -16.31 -2.00
CA LEU A 394 17.72 -17.71 -2.24
C LEU A 394 17.06 -18.31 -0.99
N ILE A 395 16.20 -19.30 -1.17
CA ILE A 395 15.46 -19.92 -0.05
C ILE A 395 16.42 -20.73 0.84
N ASN A 396 16.63 -20.30 2.07
CA ASN A 396 17.33 -21.13 3.06
C ASN A 396 16.50 -22.37 3.42
N PRO A 397 16.98 -23.61 3.18
CA PRO A 397 16.22 -24.83 3.47
C PRO A 397 15.95 -25.03 4.97
N GLU A 398 16.85 -24.60 5.86
CA GLU A 398 16.64 -24.70 7.31
C GLU A 398 15.51 -23.77 7.74
N GLU A 399 15.46 -22.57 7.17
CA GLU A 399 14.42 -21.61 7.51
C GLU A 399 13.07 -21.98 6.89
N LEU A 400 13.08 -22.54 5.68
CA LEU A 400 11.90 -23.18 5.10
C LEU A 400 11.33 -24.26 6.03
N GLU A 401 12.18 -25.13 6.56
CA GLU A 401 11.74 -26.16 7.50
C GLU A 401 11.16 -25.57 8.79
N LYS A 402 11.82 -24.56 9.39
CA LYS A 402 11.29 -23.88 10.57
C LYS A 402 9.93 -23.23 10.31
N THR A 403 9.77 -22.54 9.19
CA THR A 403 8.49 -21.93 8.79
C THR A 403 7.41 -22.99 8.60
N LEU A 404 7.72 -24.10 7.93
CA LEU A 404 6.77 -25.22 7.76
C LEU A 404 6.39 -25.87 9.10
N MET A 405 7.33 -26.00 10.05
CA MET A 405 7.02 -26.50 11.40
C MET A 405 6.14 -25.53 12.19
N ALA A 406 6.36 -24.22 12.06
CA ALA A 406 5.53 -23.20 12.69
C ALA A 406 4.12 -23.10 12.09
N HIS A 407 3.96 -23.54 10.84
CA HIS A 407 2.71 -23.50 10.08
C HIS A 407 2.37 -24.88 9.50
N PRO A 408 2.01 -25.87 10.35
CA PRO A 408 1.73 -27.23 9.88
C PRO A 408 0.52 -27.31 8.95
N ASP A 409 -0.36 -26.31 8.97
CA ASP A 409 -1.51 -26.16 8.08
C ASP A 409 -1.19 -25.44 6.75
N ALA A 410 0.09 -25.13 6.49
CA ALA A 410 0.55 -24.64 5.19
C ALA A 410 0.14 -25.61 4.08
N LYS A 411 -0.54 -25.07 3.06
CA LYS A 411 -1.07 -25.85 1.95
C LYS A 411 -0.17 -25.81 0.72
N ALA A 412 0.48 -24.67 0.48
CA ALA A 412 1.32 -24.46 -0.67
C ALA A 412 2.53 -23.59 -0.34
N ILE A 413 3.58 -23.70 -1.16
CA ILE A 413 4.66 -22.73 -1.29
C ILE A 413 4.71 -22.22 -2.73
N ILE A 414 4.92 -20.91 -2.89
CA ILE A 414 5.18 -20.31 -4.20
C ILE A 414 6.70 -20.21 -4.38
N LEU A 415 7.21 -20.82 -5.45
CA LEU A 415 8.61 -20.78 -5.84
C LEU A 415 8.73 -20.05 -7.18
N CYS A 416 9.22 -18.81 -7.17
CA CYS A 416 9.52 -18.07 -8.40
C CYS A 416 11.01 -18.25 -8.73
N ASN A 417 11.31 -19.03 -9.78
CA ASN A 417 12.67 -19.36 -10.16
C ASN A 417 12.80 -19.35 -11.69
N PRO A 418 13.48 -18.37 -12.30
CA PRO A 418 14.19 -17.26 -11.67
C PRO A 418 13.31 -16.18 -11.01
N SER A 419 13.86 -15.48 -10.01
CA SER A 419 13.10 -14.58 -9.13
C SER A 419 12.78 -13.21 -9.74
N ASN A 420 11.52 -12.77 -9.56
CA ASN A 420 11.11 -11.37 -9.51
C ASN A 420 10.69 -11.06 -8.07
N PRO A 421 11.36 -10.12 -7.37
CA PRO A 421 12.17 -9.03 -7.92
C PRO A 421 13.69 -9.23 -7.88
N ALA A 422 14.20 -10.29 -7.25
CA ALA A 422 15.63 -10.39 -6.94
C ALA A 422 16.55 -10.58 -8.15
N GLY A 423 16.05 -11.13 -9.27
CA GLY A 423 16.86 -11.41 -10.45
C GLY A 423 17.82 -12.61 -10.26
N THR A 424 17.58 -13.44 -9.24
CA THR A 424 18.46 -14.56 -8.85
C THR A 424 17.89 -15.91 -9.27
N LEU A 425 18.79 -16.88 -9.46
CA LEU A 425 18.51 -18.24 -9.90
C LEU A 425 18.97 -19.24 -8.84
N HIS A 426 18.09 -20.14 -8.43
CA HIS A 426 18.46 -21.28 -7.59
C HIS A 426 19.23 -22.32 -8.42
N SER A 427 20.38 -22.78 -7.89
CA SER A 427 21.13 -23.86 -8.52
C SER A 427 20.39 -25.20 -8.37
N PRO A 428 20.72 -26.22 -9.19
CA PRO A 428 20.15 -27.56 -9.06
C PRO A 428 20.33 -28.14 -7.66
N GLU A 429 21.50 -27.99 -7.06
CA GLU A 429 21.81 -28.47 -5.71
C GLU A 429 20.97 -27.74 -4.67
N HIS A 430 20.77 -26.43 -4.86
CA HIS A 430 19.96 -25.62 -3.96
C HIS A 430 18.48 -26.05 -3.99
N LEU A 431 17.92 -26.25 -5.19
CA LEU A 431 16.54 -26.73 -5.37
C LEU A 431 16.36 -28.13 -4.77
N GLU A 432 17.36 -29.00 -4.89
CA GLU A 432 17.32 -30.34 -4.29
C GLU A 432 17.28 -30.29 -2.75
N ARG A 433 17.98 -29.34 -2.11
CA ARG A 433 17.85 -29.13 -0.65
C ARG A 433 16.46 -28.67 -0.24
N ILE A 434 15.83 -27.79 -1.04
CA ILE A 434 14.43 -27.37 -0.84
C ILE A 434 13.50 -28.58 -0.97
N ALA A 435 13.67 -29.38 -2.03
CA ALA A 435 12.90 -30.60 -2.24
C ALA A 435 13.10 -31.63 -1.12
N ALA A 436 14.32 -31.73 -0.56
CA ALA A 436 14.63 -32.61 0.56
C ALA A 436 13.82 -32.25 1.82
N VAL A 437 13.65 -30.95 2.11
CA VAL A 437 12.75 -30.48 3.17
C VAL A 437 11.33 -30.92 2.85
N LEU A 438 10.80 -30.58 1.67
CA LEU A 438 9.42 -30.89 1.31
C LEU A 438 9.11 -32.40 1.28
N ARG A 439 10.11 -33.29 1.08
CA ARG A 439 9.92 -34.75 1.09
C ARG A 439 9.74 -35.35 2.48
N LYS A 440 10.09 -34.61 3.54
CA LYS A 440 9.91 -35.07 4.91
C LYS A 440 8.42 -35.45 5.13
N PRO A 441 8.13 -36.58 5.81
CA PRO A 441 6.77 -37.12 5.90
C PRO A 441 5.71 -36.10 6.33
N GLN A 442 6.05 -35.23 7.28
CA GLN A 442 5.17 -34.19 7.83
C GLN A 442 4.88 -33.02 6.87
N PHE A 443 5.57 -32.91 5.73
CA PHE A 443 5.38 -31.83 4.75
C PHE A 443 4.86 -32.34 3.40
N ARG A 444 4.47 -33.62 3.31
CA ARG A 444 4.01 -34.23 2.05
C ARG A 444 2.71 -33.62 1.49
N HIS A 445 1.91 -32.97 2.33
CA HIS A 445 0.66 -32.31 1.95
C HIS A 445 0.84 -30.94 1.28
N VAL A 446 2.05 -30.37 1.38
CA VAL A 446 2.42 -29.07 0.81
C VAL A 446 2.67 -29.22 -0.68
N VAL A 447 1.95 -28.44 -1.48
CA VAL A 447 2.15 -28.37 -2.94
C VAL A 447 3.07 -27.22 -3.31
N VAL A 448 3.73 -27.30 -4.46
CA VAL A 448 4.61 -26.25 -4.98
C VAL A 448 3.96 -25.59 -6.18
N VAL A 449 3.74 -24.28 -6.12
CA VAL A 449 3.42 -23.46 -7.30
C VAL A 449 4.74 -22.94 -7.84
N SER A 450 5.27 -23.58 -8.89
CA SER A 450 6.58 -23.26 -9.48
C SER A 450 6.38 -22.27 -10.62
N ASP A 451 6.63 -20.99 -10.38
CA ASP A 451 6.59 -19.94 -11.40
C ASP A 451 7.94 -19.81 -12.10
N GLU A 452 7.99 -20.31 -13.33
CA GLU A 452 9.21 -20.48 -14.14
C GLU A 452 9.22 -19.52 -15.34
N ILE A 453 8.41 -18.44 -15.30
CA ILE A 453 8.19 -17.50 -16.41
C ILE A 453 9.47 -16.82 -16.95
N TYR A 454 10.55 -16.77 -16.16
CA TYR A 454 11.85 -16.17 -16.54
C TYR A 454 12.91 -17.20 -16.95
N GLU A 455 12.57 -18.49 -17.10
CA GLU A 455 13.55 -19.58 -17.25
C GLU A 455 14.57 -19.43 -18.38
N GLN A 456 14.20 -18.75 -19.47
CA GLN A 456 15.09 -18.56 -20.61
C GLN A 456 15.98 -17.33 -20.45
N LEU A 457 15.75 -16.48 -19.44
CA LEU A 457 16.44 -15.20 -19.25
C LEU A 457 17.57 -15.38 -18.23
N LEU A 458 18.59 -16.16 -18.62
CA LEU A 458 19.76 -16.48 -17.78
C LEU A 458 21.01 -15.84 -18.35
N TYR A 459 21.79 -15.18 -17.50
CA TYR A 459 23.07 -14.57 -17.87
C TYR A 459 24.23 -15.49 -17.52
N GLN A 460 25.26 -15.49 -18.36
CA GLN A 460 26.48 -16.26 -18.13
C GLN A 460 27.65 -15.29 -17.98
N ASP A 461 28.35 -15.36 -16.85
CA ASP A 461 29.58 -14.59 -16.64
C ASP A 461 30.81 -15.41 -17.04
N ASP A 462 31.91 -14.72 -17.32
CA ASP A 462 33.16 -15.39 -17.68
C ASP A 462 33.75 -16.11 -16.46
N GLY A 463 34.18 -17.35 -16.63
CA GLY A 463 34.84 -18.13 -15.58
C GLY A 463 33.91 -18.70 -14.49
N VAL A 464 32.59 -18.52 -14.57
CA VAL A 464 31.63 -19.20 -13.68
C VAL A 464 31.06 -20.46 -14.35
N PRO A 465 30.68 -21.51 -13.59
CA PRO A 465 29.99 -22.66 -14.16
C PRO A 465 28.73 -22.28 -14.93
N GLU A 466 28.36 -23.09 -15.92
CA GLU A 466 27.18 -22.84 -16.75
C GLU A 466 25.92 -22.76 -15.90
N ARG A 467 25.22 -21.62 -15.96
CA ARG A 467 23.94 -21.44 -15.27
C ARG A 467 22.82 -22.12 -16.07
N LYS A 468 22.08 -23.02 -15.41
CA LYS A 468 20.92 -23.71 -15.99
C LYS A 468 19.73 -23.58 -15.07
N HIS A 469 18.58 -23.29 -15.67
CA HIS A 469 17.30 -23.41 -14.99
C HIS A 469 16.93 -24.90 -14.89
N VAL A 470 16.52 -25.33 -13.70
CA VAL A 470 15.96 -26.66 -13.44
C VAL A 470 14.55 -26.47 -12.96
N SER A 471 13.59 -27.09 -13.65
CA SER A 471 12.20 -27.07 -13.22
C SER A 471 12.03 -27.92 -11.97
N PHE A 472 11.33 -27.38 -10.98
CA PHE A 472 11.18 -28.05 -9.69
C PHE A 472 10.49 -29.42 -9.80
N ALA A 473 9.59 -29.58 -10.78
CA ALA A 473 8.89 -30.82 -11.06
C ALA A 473 9.81 -31.97 -11.52
N THR A 474 11.03 -31.67 -11.98
CA THR A 474 12.02 -32.69 -12.40
C THR A 474 12.69 -33.38 -11.21
N LEU A 475 12.62 -32.79 -10.02
CA LEU A 475 13.26 -33.35 -8.84
C LEU A 475 12.51 -34.59 -8.33
N PRO A 476 13.22 -35.61 -7.83
CA PRO A 476 12.59 -36.86 -7.38
C PRO A 476 11.48 -36.61 -6.34
N GLY A 477 10.27 -37.11 -6.63
CA GLY A 477 9.08 -36.97 -5.79
C GLY A 477 8.41 -35.59 -5.80
N MET A 478 8.79 -34.70 -6.73
CA MET A 478 8.17 -33.37 -6.85
C MET A 478 7.13 -33.29 -7.97
N TYR A 479 7.20 -34.16 -8.97
CA TYR A 479 6.29 -34.17 -10.12
C TYR A 479 4.81 -34.20 -9.68
N GLU A 480 4.43 -35.12 -8.79
CA GLU A 480 3.02 -35.28 -8.36
C GLU A 480 2.46 -34.11 -7.53
N ARG A 481 3.28 -33.13 -7.15
CA ARG A 481 2.87 -32.04 -6.25
C ARG A 481 3.39 -30.68 -6.65
N THR A 482 3.85 -30.55 -7.90
CA THR A 482 4.27 -29.29 -8.49
C THR A 482 3.28 -28.86 -9.56
N LEU A 483 2.75 -27.65 -9.40
CA LEU A 483 1.95 -26.92 -10.36
C LEU A 483 2.89 -25.96 -11.11
N LEU A 484 3.37 -26.37 -12.27
CA LEU A 484 4.33 -25.60 -13.08
C LEU A 484 3.59 -24.49 -13.83
N VAL A 485 3.94 -23.25 -13.54
CA VAL A 485 3.41 -22.04 -14.19
C VAL A 485 4.48 -21.43 -15.08
N ASN A 486 4.12 -21.13 -16.33
CA ASN A 486 5.01 -20.44 -17.27
C ASN A 486 4.17 -19.74 -18.36
N GLY A 487 4.79 -19.16 -19.39
CA GLY A 487 4.08 -18.42 -20.43
C GLY A 487 4.96 -17.63 -21.37
N PHE A 488 4.31 -16.72 -22.11
CA PHE A 488 4.90 -16.11 -23.30
C PHE A 488 5.28 -14.63 -23.11
N SER A 489 4.95 -14.04 -21.95
CA SER A 489 5.11 -12.61 -21.75
C SER A 489 6.56 -12.12 -21.73
N LYS A 490 7.52 -12.96 -21.31
CA LYS A 490 8.89 -12.51 -21.04
C LYS A 490 9.83 -12.90 -22.17
N ALA A 491 10.17 -14.18 -22.28
CA ALA A 491 11.09 -14.66 -23.31
C ALA A 491 10.60 -14.39 -24.75
N HIS A 492 9.29 -14.38 -24.98
CA HIS A 492 8.70 -14.15 -26.31
C HIS A 492 8.18 -12.71 -26.54
N ALA A 493 8.35 -11.80 -25.56
CA ALA A 493 7.82 -10.42 -25.62
C ALA A 493 6.31 -10.30 -25.90
N MET A 494 5.53 -11.29 -25.47
CA MET A 494 4.07 -11.32 -25.69
C MET A 494 3.30 -10.84 -24.44
N THR A 495 3.74 -9.76 -23.80
CA THR A 495 3.13 -9.18 -22.58
C THR A 495 1.64 -8.89 -22.80
N GLY A 496 1.31 -8.15 -23.85
CA GLY A 496 -0.06 -7.74 -24.20
C GLY A 496 -0.94 -8.86 -24.77
N MET A 497 -0.36 -9.96 -25.27
CA MET A 497 -1.13 -11.09 -25.83
C MET A 497 -1.79 -11.96 -24.75
N ARG A 498 -1.37 -11.80 -23.48
CA ARG A 498 -1.95 -12.48 -22.32
C ARG A 498 -2.03 -14.01 -22.50
N VAL A 499 -0.89 -14.67 -22.77
CA VAL A 499 -0.85 -16.14 -22.88
C VAL A 499 0.12 -16.73 -21.86
N GLY A 500 -0.39 -17.63 -21.02
CA GLY A 500 0.37 -18.42 -20.06
C GLY A 500 -0.18 -19.84 -19.99
N TYR A 501 0.49 -20.71 -19.26
CA TYR A 501 0.03 -22.08 -19.07
C TYR A 501 0.39 -22.63 -17.70
N LEU A 502 -0.42 -23.61 -17.29
CA LEU A 502 -0.22 -24.47 -16.13
C LEU A 502 -0.01 -25.90 -16.62
N ALA A 503 1.05 -26.56 -16.17
CA ALA A 503 1.31 -27.98 -16.40
C ALA A 503 1.40 -28.71 -15.06
N ALA A 504 0.56 -29.71 -14.86
CA ALA A 504 0.45 -30.45 -13.61
C ALA A 504 -0.31 -31.77 -13.81
N PRO A 505 -0.19 -32.74 -12.88
CA PRO A 505 -1.01 -33.94 -12.91
C PRO A 505 -2.50 -33.65 -13.10
N LYS A 506 -3.20 -34.54 -13.82
CA LYS A 506 -4.61 -34.37 -14.22
C LYS A 506 -5.55 -33.92 -13.09
N TYR A 507 -5.36 -34.43 -11.87
CA TYR A 507 -6.22 -34.09 -10.72
C TYR A 507 -6.06 -32.63 -10.23
N TYR A 508 -5.00 -31.92 -10.60
CA TYR A 508 -4.90 -30.47 -10.44
C TYR A 508 -5.48 -29.72 -11.64
N ILE A 509 -5.28 -30.23 -12.85
CA ILE A 509 -5.71 -29.53 -14.08
C ILE A 509 -7.23 -29.55 -14.28
N ASP A 510 -7.90 -30.64 -13.93
CA ASP A 510 -9.36 -30.76 -14.07
C ASP A 510 -10.14 -29.68 -13.29
N PRO A 511 -9.91 -29.45 -11.97
CA PRO A 511 -10.58 -28.38 -11.25
C PRO A 511 -10.17 -26.99 -11.75
N CYS A 512 -8.91 -26.78 -12.16
CA CYS A 512 -8.50 -25.51 -12.79
C CYS A 512 -9.24 -25.26 -14.11
N THR A 513 -9.47 -26.31 -14.91
CA THR A 513 -10.23 -26.22 -16.16
C THR A 513 -11.69 -25.87 -15.89
N LEU A 514 -12.30 -26.49 -14.87
CA LEU A 514 -13.67 -26.17 -14.45
C LEU A 514 -13.79 -24.71 -13.99
N LEU A 515 -12.84 -24.23 -13.18
CA LEU A 515 -12.79 -22.84 -12.75
C LEU A 515 -12.65 -21.89 -13.94
N GLN A 516 -11.73 -22.18 -14.86
CA GLN A 516 -11.51 -21.36 -16.05
C GLN A 516 -12.76 -21.27 -16.94
N ALA A 517 -13.50 -22.38 -17.08
CA ALA A 517 -14.75 -22.44 -17.83
C ALA A 517 -15.78 -21.43 -17.31
N GLN A 518 -15.86 -21.27 -15.98
CA GLN A 518 -16.81 -20.37 -15.32
C GLN A 518 -16.35 -18.92 -15.27
N LEU A 519 -15.03 -18.66 -15.34
CA LEU A 519 -14.48 -17.30 -15.26
C LEU A 519 -14.29 -16.64 -16.62
N THR A 520 -13.70 -17.36 -17.57
CA THR A 520 -13.22 -16.77 -18.84
C THR A 520 -13.52 -17.62 -20.07
N SER A 521 -14.13 -18.80 -19.91
CA SER A 521 -14.27 -19.82 -20.96
C SER A 521 -12.92 -20.35 -21.47
N CYS A 522 -12.25 -19.64 -22.38
CA CYS A 522 -10.94 -20.00 -22.93
C CYS A 522 -10.06 -18.74 -23.08
N PRO A 523 -8.72 -18.88 -23.13
CA PRO A 523 -7.84 -17.76 -23.43
C PRO A 523 -8.09 -17.18 -24.83
N ASN A 524 -7.67 -15.94 -25.06
CA ASN A 524 -7.85 -15.30 -26.37
C ASN A 524 -7.20 -16.11 -27.51
N THR A 525 -7.96 -16.39 -28.58
CA THR A 525 -7.53 -17.30 -29.66
C THR A 525 -6.37 -16.74 -30.49
N VAL A 526 -6.32 -15.42 -30.69
CA VAL A 526 -5.25 -14.74 -31.46
C VAL A 526 -3.90 -14.89 -30.78
N GLY A 527 -3.83 -14.67 -29.46
CA GLY A 527 -2.64 -14.90 -28.65
C GLY A 527 -2.23 -16.36 -28.67
N GLN A 528 -3.19 -17.28 -28.62
CA GLN A 528 -2.88 -18.71 -28.71
C GLN A 528 -2.27 -19.09 -30.07
N VAL A 529 -2.76 -18.56 -31.19
CA VAL A 529 -2.16 -18.79 -32.52
C VAL A 529 -0.76 -18.18 -32.61
N ALA A 530 -0.56 -16.98 -32.08
CA ALA A 530 0.78 -16.39 -31.98
C ALA A 530 1.72 -17.24 -31.10
N ALA A 531 1.20 -17.83 -30.02
CA ALA A 531 1.96 -18.70 -29.11
C ALA A 531 2.30 -20.06 -29.73
N VAL A 532 1.43 -20.59 -30.60
CA VAL A 532 1.74 -21.77 -31.44
C VAL A 532 2.99 -21.47 -32.26
N GLU A 533 2.99 -20.37 -33.02
CA GLU A 533 4.14 -19.99 -33.85
C GLU A 533 5.40 -19.72 -33.00
N ALA A 534 5.23 -19.11 -31.82
CA ALA A 534 6.33 -18.84 -30.91
C ALA A 534 7.02 -20.12 -30.41
N LEU A 535 6.25 -21.17 -30.06
CA LEU A 535 6.82 -22.45 -29.66
C LEU A 535 7.34 -23.27 -30.83
N THR A 536 6.66 -23.25 -31.98
CA THR A 536 7.15 -23.91 -33.19
C THR A 536 8.53 -23.39 -33.56
N TYR A 537 8.71 -22.06 -33.59
CA TYR A 537 10.00 -21.46 -33.88
C TYR A 537 11.05 -21.75 -32.78
N GLU A 538 10.66 -21.75 -31.50
CA GLU A 538 11.56 -22.14 -30.41
C GLU A 538 12.07 -23.58 -30.57
N LEU A 539 11.17 -24.52 -30.89
CA LEU A 539 11.51 -25.93 -31.10
C LEU A 539 12.41 -26.14 -32.33
N GLU A 540 12.16 -25.41 -33.43
CA GLU A 540 13.03 -25.42 -34.61
C GLU A 540 14.44 -24.92 -34.28
N CYS A 541 14.57 -23.85 -33.48
CA CYS A 541 15.87 -23.35 -33.02
C CYS A 541 16.57 -24.39 -32.14
N MET A 542 15.85 -25.01 -31.20
CA MET A 542 16.41 -26.07 -30.34
C MET A 542 16.95 -27.25 -31.15
N GLU A 543 16.24 -27.67 -32.21
CA GLU A 543 16.67 -28.76 -33.10
C GLU A 543 17.95 -28.43 -33.87
N LYS A 544 18.16 -27.15 -34.19
CA LYS A 544 19.41 -26.65 -34.81
C LYS A 544 20.53 -26.40 -33.80
N GLY A 545 20.27 -26.53 -32.50
CA GLY A 545 21.22 -26.16 -31.45
C GLY A 545 21.39 -24.65 -31.28
N GLU A 546 20.42 -23.87 -31.75
CA GLU A 546 20.41 -22.41 -31.69
C GLU A 546 19.56 -21.92 -30.52
N ARG A 547 19.89 -20.74 -29.98
CA ARG A 547 19.05 -20.04 -29.00
C ARG A 547 18.36 -18.87 -29.69
N ARG A 548 17.02 -18.92 -29.80
CA ARG A 548 16.19 -17.91 -30.47
C ARG A 548 16.47 -16.48 -29.98
N ILE A 549 16.68 -16.32 -28.67
CA ILE A 549 16.86 -15.02 -28.01
C ILE A 549 18.32 -14.60 -27.84
N THR A 550 19.25 -15.09 -28.65
CA THR A 550 20.69 -14.78 -28.48
C THR A 550 20.98 -13.27 -28.48
N GLU A 551 20.49 -12.52 -29.48
CA GLU A 551 20.72 -11.06 -29.54
C GLU A 551 19.98 -10.30 -28.44
N VAL A 552 18.76 -10.75 -28.09
CA VAL A 552 17.99 -10.19 -26.97
C VAL A 552 18.78 -10.34 -25.67
N MET A 553 19.33 -11.53 -25.40
CA MET A 553 20.11 -11.81 -24.20
C MET A 553 21.41 -11.01 -24.16
N LYS A 554 22.08 -10.82 -25.31
CA LYS A 554 23.27 -9.96 -25.41
C LYS A 554 22.97 -8.50 -25.07
N ASN A 555 21.84 -7.99 -25.55
CA ASN A 555 21.37 -6.64 -25.23
C ASN A 555 21.05 -6.50 -23.73
N LEU A 556 20.25 -7.42 -23.18
CA LEU A 556 19.93 -7.44 -21.75
C LEU A 556 21.18 -7.60 -20.88
N ASP A 557 22.17 -8.41 -21.28
CA ASP A 557 23.43 -8.57 -20.55
C ASP A 557 24.27 -7.29 -20.58
N THR A 558 24.26 -6.56 -21.69
CA THR A 558 24.90 -5.23 -21.79
C THR A 558 24.30 -4.25 -20.78
N LYS A 559 22.96 -4.19 -20.72
CA LYS A 559 22.22 -3.37 -19.75
C LYS A 559 22.49 -3.79 -18.30
N ARG A 560 22.48 -5.10 -18.03
CA ARG A 560 22.79 -5.70 -16.73
C ARG A 560 24.19 -5.32 -16.27
N ARG A 561 25.21 -5.52 -17.11
CA ARG A 561 26.62 -5.17 -16.80
C ARG A 561 26.78 -3.68 -16.55
N TYR A 562 26.09 -2.83 -17.32
CA TYR A 562 26.09 -1.39 -17.09
C TYR A 562 25.55 -1.02 -15.72
N ILE A 563 24.36 -1.52 -15.35
CA ILE A 563 23.75 -1.23 -14.05
C ILE A 563 24.58 -1.79 -12.91
N VAL A 564 25.06 -3.04 -13.00
CA VAL A 564 25.93 -3.65 -11.99
C VAL A 564 27.18 -2.81 -11.77
N LYS A 565 27.83 -2.34 -12.86
CA LYS A 565 29.00 -1.46 -12.76
C LYS A 565 28.67 -0.15 -12.04
N ARG A 566 27.56 0.50 -12.41
CA ARG A 566 27.12 1.76 -11.79
C ARG A 566 26.80 1.56 -10.32
N LEU A 567 25.97 0.59 -9.97
CA LEU A 567 25.59 0.25 -8.59
C LEU A 567 26.80 -0.07 -7.70
N THR A 568 27.76 -0.85 -8.22
CA THR A 568 28.99 -1.20 -7.48
C THR A 568 29.83 0.03 -7.14
N ALA A 569 29.74 1.11 -7.93
CA ALA A 569 30.48 2.34 -7.69
C ALA A 569 29.79 3.28 -6.67
N ILE A 570 28.54 3.00 -6.28
CA ILE A 570 27.81 3.80 -5.29
C ILE A 570 28.20 3.29 -3.89
N PRO A 571 28.73 4.16 -3.01
CA PRO A 571 29.04 3.78 -1.63
C PRO A 571 27.82 3.20 -0.93
N ASP A 572 28.01 2.21 -0.05
CA ASP A 572 26.99 1.66 0.86
C ASP A 572 25.72 1.07 0.21
N VAL A 573 25.54 1.12 -1.11
CA VAL A 573 24.50 0.39 -1.84
C VAL A 573 24.92 -1.07 -1.97
N ARG A 574 24.04 -1.96 -1.53
CA ARG A 574 24.19 -3.41 -1.74
C ARG A 574 23.05 -3.90 -2.62
N PHE A 575 23.26 -5.00 -3.34
CA PHE A 575 22.23 -5.57 -4.20
C PHE A 575 22.49 -7.05 -4.45
N ALA A 576 21.43 -7.80 -4.74
CA ALA A 576 21.57 -9.19 -5.15
C ALA A 576 22.09 -9.23 -6.58
N TYR A 577 23.19 -9.97 -6.79
CA TYR A 577 23.80 -10.02 -8.11
C TYR A 577 22.83 -10.66 -9.11
N PRO A 578 22.40 -9.92 -10.16
CA PRO A 578 21.38 -10.43 -11.07
C PRO A 578 21.99 -11.50 -11.98
N THR A 579 21.60 -12.75 -11.76
CA THR A 579 22.00 -13.90 -12.58
C THR A 579 20.97 -14.23 -13.66
N SER A 580 19.80 -13.60 -13.62
CA SER A 580 18.64 -13.96 -14.42
C SER A 580 17.55 -12.89 -14.44
N ALA A 581 16.45 -13.14 -15.16
CA ALA A 581 15.34 -12.20 -15.37
C ALA A 581 15.84 -10.87 -15.95
N PHE A 582 15.25 -9.73 -15.58
CA PHE A 582 15.75 -8.41 -15.98
C PHE A 582 15.56 -7.37 -14.87
N TYR A 583 15.78 -7.81 -13.63
CA TYR A 583 15.65 -7.00 -12.43
C TYR A 583 16.92 -7.05 -11.61
N VAL A 584 17.18 -5.98 -10.88
CA VAL A 584 18.11 -5.97 -9.75
C VAL A 584 17.35 -5.46 -8.52
N PHE A 585 17.58 -6.13 -7.39
CA PHE A 585 16.99 -5.75 -6.12
C PHE A 585 18.07 -5.24 -5.18
N LEU A 586 17.96 -3.95 -4.86
CA LEU A 586 18.89 -3.23 -4.00
C LEU A 586 18.45 -3.35 -2.55
N ASP A 587 19.41 -3.22 -1.64
CA ASP A 587 19.24 -3.03 -0.21
C ASP A 587 19.81 -1.65 0.14
N LEU A 588 18.93 -0.75 0.59
CA LEU A 588 19.25 0.61 1.03
C LEU A 588 19.18 0.76 2.56
N SER A 589 19.25 -0.34 3.31
CA SER A 589 19.20 -0.32 4.78
C SER A 589 20.34 0.50 5.38
N SER A 590 21.51 0.57 4.75
CA SER A 590 22.63 1.44 5.15
C SER A 590 22.26 2.92 5.19
N TYR A 591 21.29 3.34 4.38
CA TYR A 591 20.82 4.72 4.28
C TYR A 591 19.60 5.00 5.16
N PHE A 592 18.65 4.08 5.28
CA PHE A 592 17.36 4.37 5.90
C PHE A 592 17.09 3.62 7.22
N LYS A 593 17.86 2.58 7.55
CA LYS A 593 17.62 1.82 8.78
C LYS A 593 18.02 2.64 10.01
N GLY A 594 17.01 3.15 10.72
CA GLY A 594 17.20 3.97 11.92
C GLY A 594 17.85 5.32 11.63
N LYS A 595 17.75 5.80 10.39
CA LYS A 595 18.34 7.06 9.92
C LYS A 595 17.28 7.88 9.21
N THR A 596 17.42 9.19 9.31
CA THR A 596 16.60 10.16 8.58
C THR A 596 17.51 10.91 7.61
N ALA A 597 17.12 10.96 6.34
CA ALA A 597 17.84 11.72 5.33
C ALA A 597 17.12 13.03 5.05
N ILE A 598 17.88 14.08 4.74
CA ILE A 598 17.37 15.38 4.33
C ILE A 598 18.04 15.73 3.00
N THR A 599 17.27 16.27 2.05
CA THR A 599 17.82 16.77 0.78
C THR A 599 18.81 17.91 1.02
N ALA A 600 19.78 18.10 0.11
CA ALA A 600 20.84 19.11 0.29
C ALA A 600 20.31 20.55 0.51
N ASP A 601 19.15 20.87 -0.08
CA ASP A 601 18.45 22.15 0.07
C ASP A 601 17.57 22.25 1.34
N LYS A 602 17.51 21.18 2.14
CA LYS A 602 16.71 21.04 3.36
C LYS A 602 15.20 21.20 3.16
N SER A 603 14.71 20.97 1.94
CA SER A 603 13.28 21.12 1.62
C SER A 603 12.47 19.86 1.91
N VAL A 604 13.08 18.67 1.82
CA VAL A 604 12.40 17.39 1.98
C VAL A 604 13.15 16.48 2.97
N THR A 605 12.40 15.89 3.89
CA THR A 605 12.87 14.82 4.78
C THR A 605 12.42 13.48 4.20
N LEU A 606 13.35 12.54 4.06
CA LEU A 606 13.12 11.18 3.58
C LEU A 606 13.39 10.21 4.75
N THR A 607 12.36 9.48 5.14
CA THR A 607 12.41 8.55 6.28
C THR A 607 12.40 7.08 5.86
N SER A 608 12.16 6.82 4.58
CA SER A 608 12.01 5.47 4.04
C SER A 608 12.47 5.37 2.57
N VAL A 609 12.64 4.14 2.08
CA VAL A 609 12.90 3.90 0.65
C VAL A 609 11.70 4.29 -0.21
N ASP A 610 10.48 4.20 0.33
CA ASP A 610 9.27 4.71 -0.32
C ASP A 610 9.35 6.22 -0.56
N ASP A 611 9.75 7.01 0.45
CA ASP A 611 9.95 8.45 0.32
C ASP A 611 11.03 8.76 -0.73
N PHE A 612 12.12 8.00 -0.72
CA PHE A 612 13.20 8.11 -1.70
C PHE A 612 12.71 7.86 -3.13
N CYS A 613 11.93 6.79 -3.36
CA CYS A 613 11.34 6.49 -4.67
C CYS A 613 10.35 7.58 -5.12
N GLY A 614 9.53 8.08 -4.19
CA GLY A 614 8.62 9.19 -4.46
C GLY A 614 9.34 10.48 -4.83
N HIS A 615 10.44 10.79 -4.14
CA HIS A 615 11.26 11.96 -4.42
C HIS A 615 11.94 11.87 -5.79
N LEU A 616 12.51 10.70 -6.15
CA LEU A 616 13.07 10.44 -7.48
C LEU A 616 12.05 10.66 -8.60
N LEU A 617 10.81 10.20 -8.41
CA LEU A 617 9.74 10.41 -9.39
C LEU A 617 9.43 11.90 -9.54
N GLN A 618 9.29 12.63 -8.44
CA GLN A 618 8.89 14.03 -8.47
C GLN A 618 9.97 14.98 -9.01
N HIS A 619 11.24 14.75 -8.67
CA HIS A 619 12.34 15.69 -8.94
C HIS A 619 13.20 15.28 -10.13
N SER A 620 13.44 13.98 -10.28
CA SER A 620 14.28 13.44 -11.37
C SER A 620 13.46 12.80 -12.48
N HIS A 621 12.12 12.74 -12.33
CA HIS A 621 11.23 12.04 -13.26
C HIS A 621 11.64 10.57 -13.48
N VAL A 622 12.16 9.92 -12.44
CA VAL A 622 12.59 8.51 -12.47
C VAL A 622 11.59 7.66 -11.70
N ALA A 623 10.90 6.75 -12.40
CA ALA A 623 9.96 5.84 -11.75
C ALA A 623 10.65 4.49 -11.46
N VAL A 624 10.78 4.15 -10.18
CA VAL A 624 11.28 2.88 -9.65
C VAL A 624 10.28 2.33 -8.63
N VAL A 625 10.46 1.08 -8.17
CA VAL A 625 9.50 0.46 -7.23
C VAL A 625 10.15 0.22 -5.87
N PRO A 626 9.59 0.76 -4.77
CA PRO A 626 10.10 0.51 -3.44
C PRO A 626 9.92 -0.96 -3.03
N GLY A 627 10.84 -1.44 -2.20
CA GLY A 627 10.90 -2.81 -1.70
C GLY A 627 9.68 -3.22 -0.89
N SER A 628 8.99 -2.25 -0.26
CA SER A 628 7.81 -2.50 0.56
C SER A 628 6.69 -3.21 -0.20
N GLU A 629 6.62 -3.02 -1.53
CA GLU A 629 5.71 -3.74 -2.44
C GLU A 629 6.03 -5.23 -2.59
N PHE A 630 7.27 -5.61 -2.28
CA PHE A 630 7.80 -6.97 -2.41
C PHE A 630 8.06 -7.63 -1.06
N GLY A 631 7.65 -7.00 0.04
CA GLY A 631 7.82 -7.51 1.40
C GLY A 631 9.16 -7.18 2.05
N ASP A 632 9.91 -6.18 1.55
CA ASP A 632 11.17 -5.71 2.13
C ASP A 632 11.22 -4.17 2.21
N GLU A 633 11.03 -3.59 3.39
CA GLU A 633 10.94 -2.14 3.58
C GLU A 633 12.21 -1.36 3.18
N PHE A 634 13.37 -2.02 3.14
CA PHE A 634 14.64 -1.40 2.75
C PHE A 634 15.05 -1.73 1.31
N GLY A 635 14.25 -2.54 0.63
CA GLY A 635 14.52 -2.95 -0.74
C GLY A 635 14.19 -1.86 -1.76
N MET A 636 14.72 -1.98 -2.97
CA MET A 636 14.24 -1.26 -4.16
C MET A 636 14.46 -2.11 -5.41
N ARG A 637 13.46 -2.19 -6.29
CA ARG A 637 13.59 -2.91 -7.56
C ARG A 637 13.80 -1.94 -8.72
N ILE A 638 14.81 -2.25 -9.54
CA ILE A 638 15.05 -1.63 -10.84
C ILE A 638 14.84 -2.66 -11.94
N SER A 639 13.96 -2.35 -12.91
CA SER A 639 13.85 -3.08 -14.18
C SER A 639 14.86 -2.54 -15.17
N TYR A 640 15.62 -3.41 -15.82
CA TYR A 640 16.54 -3.03 -16.90
C TYR A 640 16.09 -3.53 -18.27
N ALA A 641 14.81 -3.88 -18.39
CA ALA A 641 14.12 -4.06 -19.66
C ALA A 641 13.64 -2.71 -20.23
N SER A 642 14.53 -1.73 -20.31
CA SER A 642 14.24 -0.38 -20.84
C SER A 642 15.39 0.10 -21.73
N SER A 643 15.24 1.25 -22.37
CA SER A 643 16.29 1.81 -23.23
C SER A 643 17.55 2.14 -22.41
N MET A 644 18.72 2.08 -23.05
CA MET A 644 19.98 2.48 -22.39
C MET A 644 19.95 3.94 -21.91
N GLU A 645 19.24 4.81 -22.62
CA GLU A 645 19.03 6.21 -22.24
C GLU A 645 18.23 6.33 -20.94
N ALA A 646 17.09 5.63 -20.85
CA ALA A 646 16.27 5.60 -19.63
C ALA A 646 17.06 5.04 -18.44
N ILE A 647 17.82 3.96 -18.67
CA ILE A 647 18.69 3.36 -17.65
C ILE A 647 19.76 4.35 -17.20
N ALA A 648 20.47 5.00 -18.12
CA ALA A 648 21.53 5.96 -17.78
C ALA A 648 20.96 7.12 -16.96
N HIS A 649 19.85 7.72 -17.39
CA HIS A 649 19.22 8.83 -16.70
C HIS A 649 18.72 8.45 -15.30
N ALA A 650 18.12 7.26 -15.16
CA ALA A 650 17.69 6.76 -13.86
C ALA A 650 18.85 6.52 -12.90
N MET A 651 19.97 5.98 -13.40
CA MET A 651 21.18 5.80 -12.60
C MET A 651 21.79 7.15 -12.19
N ASP A 652 21.81 8.13 -13.09
CA ASP A 652 22.29 9.49 -12.77
C ASP A 652 21.43 10.13 -11.66
N GLY A 653 20.11 10.14 -11.82
CA GLY A 653 19.19 10.71 -10.83
C GLY A 653 19.28 10.02 -9.45
N MET A 654 19.41 8.69 -9.44
CA MET A 654 19.58 7.93 -8.19
C MET A 654 20.92 8.23 -7.51
N GLU A 655 22.02 8.27 -8.28
CA GLU A 655 23.35 8.58 -7.76
C GLU A 655 23.43 10.00 -7.21
N ASP A 656 22.89 10.97 -7.94
CA ASP A 656 22.91 12.37 -7.55
C ASP A 656 22.07 12.59 -6.28
N LEU A 657 20.89 11.97 -6.21
CA LEU A 657 20.07 12.03 -5.00
C LEU A 657 20.83 11.43 -3.81
N LEU A 658 21.32 10.20 -3.90
CA LEU A 658 22.06 9.54 -2.81
C LEU A 658 23.28 10.35 -2.35
N LYS A 659 24.04 10.95 -3.28
CA LYS A 659 25.20 11.81 -2.95
C LYS A 659 24.79 13.11 -2.27
N SER A 660 23.61 13.63 -2.57
CA SER A 660 23.11 14.89 -2.03
C SER A 660 22.47 14.75 -0.63
N LEU A 661 22.14 13.52 -0.20
CA LEU A 661 21.48 13.29 1.08
C LEU A 661 22.41 13.62 2.25
N ILE A 662 21.85 14.37 3.21
CA ILE A 662 22.46 14.65 4.50
C ILE A 662 21.73 13.80 5.53
N PHE A 663 22.47 12.94 6.24
CA PHE A 663 21.90 12.06 7.27
C PHE A 663 22.03 12.69 8.66
N GLU A 664 20.96 12.64 9.44
CA GLU A 664 20.92 13.04 10.85
C GLU A 664 21.40 11.95 11.81
#